data_AF-A0A8C5AMG2-F1
#
_entry.id   AF-A0A8C5AMG2-F1
#
_cell.length_a   1.000
_cell.length_b   1.000
_cell.length_c   1.000
_cell.angle_alpha   90.00
_cell.angle_beta   90.00
_cell.angle_gamma   90.00
#
_symmetry.space_group_name_H-M   'P 1'
#
loop_
_entity.id
_entity.type
_entity.pdbx_description
1 polymer ?
#
loop_
_entity_poly.entity_id
_entity_poly.type
_entity_poly.pdbx_seq_one_letter_code
_entity_poly.pdbx_strand_id
1 'polypeptide(L)'
;MVTEVRGFTDQQKEDYFRKRFKDEKLASTIITHVKKSRSLHIMCHIPVFCWITVTVLEDFFKTSQIGEETPKTVTQMYSHFLRVQSIQGDRKYRLLTETDTNWTAQSREIIVSLGKLAFNQLEKGNLIFYEADLVECDIDIRAASVYSGVFTQIFKEECGLYQDKVFCFVHLSLQEFLAALYVFWSFIHNGVNLLSEEPPTSSEDELLLYQSAVDKALQSENGHLDLFLRFLLGLSLETNQILLRGLLGQTRSSSQTNKGTVSYIKHKLDGNLSPERSINLFHCLNELNDRSLVEEIQQSLTSGSLFETDVSPAQWSALVFILLTSEEELDVFDLKKYKASEKGLLMLLPVIKASKRSLLNGCHLSERCCEALASVLSSNSCNLRELDVSSNDLQDSGVKLLSAGLGSPHCRLETLSLSGCLVTQEGCASLASALSSNPSHLRKLDLSYNHPGDSGAALLSAGLEDPRWRLDTLSVEHGGVWRLKPALKKYACDLTLDPNTVYRYHSLSEDNRKVTRVGVDQSYPDHPDRFDSRPQVLGREALTGRCYWEVERRGVVSIGVTYRGITRRGGGGDSGLGGNNKSWSLHCSDGRYTAWYDGRGTDLPLPPAGSSRVGVYLDRPAGSLSFYRVSPGGGGSSDTLTHIHTFWSSFTQEDLLPG
;
A
#
# COMPACT_ATOMS: atom_id res chain seq x y z
N MET A 1 30.10 10.36 -5.10
CA MET A 1 29.58 9.02 -5.42
C MET A 1 29.37 8.31 -4.10
N VAL A 2 28.12 8.09 -3.70
CA VAL A 2 27.78 7.38 -2.46
C VAL A 2 27.42 5.95 -2.83
N THR A 3 28.13 4.97 -2.28
CA THR A 3 27.84 3.55 -2.50
C THR A 3 26.86 3.08 -1.44
N GLU A 4 25.66 2.67 -1.87
CA GLU A 4 24.59 2.19 -0.98
C GLU A 4 24.56 0.65 -0.97
N VAL A 5 24.56 0.04 0.23
CA VAL A 5 24.37 -1.40 0.40
C VAL A 5 22.86 -1.70 0.50
N ARG A 6 22.31 -2.37 -0.51
CA ARG A 6 20.86 -2.58 -0.68
C ARG A 6 20.33 -3.91 -0.15
N GLY A 7 21.09 -4.66 0.65
CA GLY A 7 20.65 -5.96 1.16
C GLY A 7 20.42 -7.03 0.08
N PHE A 8 19.67 -8.07 0.43
CA PHE A 8 19.31 -9.20 -0.44
C PHE A 8 17.97 -8.99 -1.15
N THR A 9 17.96 -9.25 -2.45
CA THR A 9 16.73 -9.47 -3.22
C THR A 9 16.05 -10.78 -2.80
N ASP A 10 14.79 -10.98 -3.17
CA ASP A 10 14.05 -12.20 -2.78
C ASP A 10 14.73 -13.47 -3.30
N GLN A 11 15.29 -13.42 -4.52
CA GLN A 11 16.11 -14.51 -5.05
C GLN A 11 17.36 -14.75 -4.22
N GLN A 12 18.07 -13.68 -3.83
CA GLN A 12 19.30 -13.79 -3.02
C GLN A 12 19.01 -14.36 -1.62
N LYS A 13 17.84 -14.05 -1.02
CA LYS A 13 17.40 -14.65 0.24
C LYS A 13 17.29 -16.17 0.12
N GLU A 14 16.61 -16.66 -0.92
CA GLU A 14 16.46 -18.10 -1.15
C GLU A 14 17.81 -18.77 -1.43
N ASP A 15 18.64 -18.16 -2.26
CA ASP A 15 19.96 -18.70 -2.60
C ASP A 15 20.84 -18.78 -1.36
N TYR A 16 20.76 -17.81 -0.45
CA TYR A 16 21.45 -17.84 0.83
C TYR A 16 21.03 -19.05 1.67
N PHE A 17 19.72 -19.28 1.81
CA PHE A 17 19.19 -20.42 2.57
C PHE A 17 19.60 -21.76 1.94
N ARG A 18 19.47 -21.92 0.62
CA ARG A 18 19.87 -23.15 -0.08
C ARG A 18 21.36 -23.44 0.08
N LYS A 19 22.23 -22.43 -0.08
CA LYS A 19 23.68 -22.60 0.04
C LYS A 19 24.14 -23.00 1.44
N ARG A 20 23.35 -22.71 2.48
CA ARG A 20 23.74 -22.91 3.87
C ARG A 20 23.48 -24.34 4.38
N PHE A 21 22.63 -25.11 3.72
CA PHE A 21 22.27 -26.47 4.12
C PHE A 21 22.64 -27.49 3.03
N LYS A 22 23.12 -28.67 3.45
CA LYS A 22 23.25 -29.83 2.55
C LYS A 22 21.93 -30.59 2.38
N ASP A 23 20.99 -30.42 3.32
CA ASP A 23 19.66 -31.03 3.28
C ASP A 23 18.66 -30.07 2.59
N GLU A 24 18.31 -30.42 1.35
CA GLU A 24 17.36 -29.68 0.52
C GLU A 24 15.95 -29.62 1.12
N LYS A 25 15.52 -30.62 1.90
CA LYS A 25 14.19 -30.62 2.53
C LYS A 25 14.11 -29.61 3.66
N LEU A 26 15.15 -29.54 4.50
CA LEU A 26 15.24 -28.55 5.57
C LEU A 26 15.33 -27.12 4.99
N ALA A 27 16.17 -26.92 3.96
CA ALA A 27 16.27 -25.63 3.27
C ALA A 27 14.92 -25.19 2.69
N SER A 28 14.22 -26.09 2.01
CA SER A 28 12.89 -25.81 1.44
C SER A 28 11.84 -25.49 2.51
N THR A 29 11.89 -26.18 3.66
CA THR A 29 10.99 -25.94 4.80
C THR A 29 11.22 -24.55 5.39
N ILE A 30 12.48 -24.17 5.60
CA ILE A 30 12.86 -22.83 6.10
C ILE A 30 12.43 -21.74 5.13
N ILE A 31 12.71 -21.90 3.82
CA ILE A 31 12.29 -20.93 2.79
C ILE A 31 10.77 -20.77 2.80
N THR A 32 10.02 -21.87 2.87
CA THR A 32 8.56 -21.84 2.90
C THR A 32 8.04 -21.13 4.15
N HIS A 33 8.64 -21.40 5.31
CA HIS A 33 8.27 -20.74 6.56
C HIS A 33 8.58 -19.22 6.53
N VAL A 34 9.77 -18.83 6.07
CA VAL A 34 10.15 -17.42 5.93
C VAL A 34 9.22 -16.69 4.97
N LYS A 35 8.82 -17.32 3.84
CA LYS A 35 7.86 -16.73 2.91
C LYS A 35 6.46 -16.57 3.51
N LYS A 36 6.01 -17.53 4.32
CA LYS A 36 4.73 -17.44 5.05
C LYS A 36 4.72 -16.29 6.06
N SER A 37 5.83 -16.02 6.73
CA SER A 37 5.93 -14.91 7.68
C SER A 37 6.46 -13.64 7.01
N ARG A 38 5.55 -12.74 6.59
CA ARG A 38 5.92 -11.48 5.93
C ARG A 38 6.92 -10.65 6.75
N SER A 39 6.75 -10.59 8.07
CA SER A 39 7.68 -9.86 8.95
C SER A 39 9.10 -10.45 8.91
N LEU A 40 9.24 -11.78 8.96
CA LEU A 40 10.56 -12.44 8.82
C LEU A 40 11.13 -12.23 7.41
N HIS A 41 10.28 -12.32 6.39
CA HIS A 41 10.68 -12.13 5.00
C HIS A 41 11.23 -10.72 4.72
N ILE A 42 10.60 -9.69 5.30
CA ILE A 42 11.06 -8.30 5.19
C ILE A 42 12.39 -8.12 5.91
N MET A 43 12.53 -8.62 7.14
CA MET A 43 13.78 -8.50 7.90
C MET A 43 14.95 -9.20 7.20
N CYS A 44 14.72 -10.36 6.59
CA CYS A 44 15.71 -11.10 5.81
C CYS A 44 16.26 -10.35 4.59
N HIS A 45 15.71 -9.18 4.24
CA HIS A 45 16.37 -8.27 3.30
C HIS A 45 17.77 -7.86 3.78
N ILE A 46 17.96 -7.71 5.09
CA ILE A 46 19.28 -7.46 5.66
C ILE A 46 19.95 -8.81 5.94
N PRO A 47 21.15 -9.10 5.38
CA PRO A 47 21.77 -10.42 5.43
C PRO A 47 21.95 -11.01 6.85
N VAL A 48 22.18 -10.18 7.86
CA VAL A 48 22.33 -10.66 9.26
C VAL A 48 21.06 -11.33 9.77
N PHE A 49 19.88 -10.88 9.35
CA PHE A 49 18.62 -11.52 9.73
C PHE A 49 18.42 -12.85 9.03
N CYS A 50 18.94 -13.04 7.81
CA CYS A 50 18.98 -14.36 7.19
C CYS A 50 19.83 -15.32 8.04
N TRP A 51 20.97 -14.86 8.55
CA TRP A 51 21.85 -15.67 9.40
C TRP A 51 21.22 -16.02 10.75
N ILE A 52 20.61 -15.04 11.44
CA ILE A 52 19.88 -15.25 12.70
C ILE A 52 18.74 -16.25 12.47
N THR A 53 17.94 -16.02 11.42
CA THR A 53 16.77 -16.85 11.11
C THR A 53 17.16 -18.30 10.82
N VAL A 54 18.21 -18.52 10.04
CA VAL A 54 18.73 -19.86 9.79
C VAL A 54 19.21 -20.53 11.07
N THR A 55 19.95 -19.82 11.90
CA THR A 55 20.54 -20.38 13.11
C THR A 55 19.44 -20.82 14.10
N VAL A 56 18.39 -20.01 14.23
CA VAL A 56 17.21 -20.32 15.06
C VAL A 56 16.41 -21.48 14.49
N LEU A 57 16.03 -21.42 13.22
CA LEU A 57 15.16 -22.43 12.62
C LEU A 57 15.88 -23.78 12.44
N GLU A 58 17.19 -23.77 12.18
CA GLU A 58 18.01 -24.99 12.13
C GLU A 58 18.01 -25.71 13.48
N ASP A 59 18.26 -24.99 14.59
CA ASP A 59 18.22 -25.57 15.94
C ASP A 59 16.81 -26.01 16.31
N PHE A 60 15.81 -25.17 16.02
CA PHE A 60 14.40 -25.46 16.30
C PHE A 60 13.97 -26.75 15.61
N PHE A 61 14.08 -26.88 14.28
CA PHE A 61 13.63 -28.08 13.58
C PHE A 61 14.42 -29.35 13.92
N LYS A 62 15.62 -29.23 14.49
CA LYS A 62 16.41 -30.38 14.98
C LYS A 62 16.03 -30.83 16.37
N THR A 63 15.54 -29.92 17.22
CA THR A 63 15.34 -30.15 18.65
C THR A 63 13.87 -30.12 19.09
N SER A 64 12.99 -29.55 18.27
CA SER A 64 11.58 -29.36 18.59
C SER A 64 10.81 -30.67 18.64
N GLN A 65 9.89 -30.78 19.58
CA GLN A 65 8.95 -31.89 19.65
C GLN A 65 7.79 -31.71 18.66
N ILE A 66 7.12 -32.80 18.27
CA ILE A 66 5.94 -32.76 17.39
C ILE A 66 4.86 -31.90 18.05
N GLY A 67 4.52 -30.75 17.44
CA GLY A 67 3.46 -29.86 17.90
C GLY A 67 3.93 -28.52 18.50
N GLU A 68 5.23 -28.28 18.66
CA GLU A 68 5.73 -26.95 19.03
C GLU A 68 5.54 -25.94 17.89
N GLU A 69 4.96 -24.77 18.21
CA GLU A 69 4.81 -23.69 17.24
C GLU A 69 6.17 -23.04 16.93
N THR A 70 6.46 -22.87 15.65
CA THR A 70 7.63 -22.12 15.20
C THR A 70 7.61 -20.69 15.73
N PRO A 71 8.77 -20.08 16.05
CA PRO A 71 8.85 -18.69 16.46
C PRO A 71 8.17 -17.74 15.45
N LYS A 72 7.20 -16.96 15.90
CA LYS A 72 6.40 -16.04 15.07
C LYS A 72 6.79 -14.58 15.27
N THR A 73 7.19 -14.20 16.48
CA THR A 73 7.55 -12.82 16.82
C THR A 73 9.06 -12.59 16.79
N VAL A 74 9.48 -11.32 16.73
CA VAL A 74 10.91 -10.99 16.68
C VAL A 74 11.56 -11.28 18.03
N THR A 75 10.84 -11.03 19.13
CA THR A 75 11.32 -11.40 20.46
C THR A 75 11.56 -12.90 20.58
N GLN A 76 10.62 -13.73 20.11
CA GLN A 76 10.82 -15.19 20.10
C GLN A 76 12.07 -15.58 19.31
N MET A 77 12.26 -15.03 18.11
CA MET A 77 13.45 -15.29 17.30
C MET A 77 14.74 -14.96 18.05
N TYR A 78 14.80 -13.80 18.71
CA TYR A 78 16.02 -13.38 19.41
C TYR A 78 16.24 -14.12 20.73
N SER A 79 15.17 -14.47 21.46
CA SER A 79 15.26 -15.34 22.65
C SER A 79 15.79 -16.72 22.28
N HIS A 80 15.30 -17.33 21.19
CA HIS A 80 15.86 -18.57 20.67
C HIS A 80 17.30 -18.40 20.21
N PHE A 81 17.60 -17.33 19.48
CA PHE A 81 18.95 -17.07 18.98
C PHE A 81 19.96 -16.97 20.13
N LEU A 82 19.64 -16.22 21.19
CA LEU A 82 20.51 -16.08 22.36
C LEU A 82 20.71 -17.42 23.07
N ARG A 83 19.64 -18.23 23.21
CA ARG A 83 19.75 -19.60 23.75
C ARG A 83 20.70 -20.45 22.92
N VAL A 84 20.56 -20.45 21.59
CA VAL A 84 21.41 -21.22 20.68
C VAL A 84 22.87 -20.78 20.77
N GLN A 85 23.14 -19.47 20.74
CA GLN A 85 24.49 -18.93 20.87
C GLN A 85 25.12 -19.27 22.23
N SER A 86 24.31 -19.28 23.30
CA SER A 86 24.79 -19.62 24.64
C SER A 86 25.21 -21.09 24.74
N ILE A 87 24.37 -22.00 24.23
CA ILE A 87 24.68 -23.44 24.19
C ILE A 87 25.89 -23.71 23.30
N GLN A 88 25.98 -23.07 22.14
CA GLN A 88 27.11 -23.26 21.21
C GLN A 88 28.42 -22.70 21.77
N GLY A 89 28.39 -21.54 22.43
CA GLY A 89 29.55 -20.96 23.12
C GLY A 89 30.07 -21.87 24.21
N ASP A 90 29.18 -22.40 25.05
CA ASP A 90 29.52 -23.35 26.11
C ASP A 90 30.10 -24.66 25.57
N ARG A 91 29.54 -25.22 24.48
CA ARG A 91 30.07 -26.44 23.83
C ARG A 91 31.45 -26.22 23.21
N LYS A 92 31.65 -25.12 22.48
CA LYS A 92 32.85 -24.88 21.67
C LYS A 92 34.09 -24.55 22.51
N TYR A 93 33.90 -23.84 23.63
CA TYR A 93 35.03 -23.32 24.42
C TYR A 93 35.15 -23.94 25.81
N ARG A 94 34.16 -24.69 26.30
CA ARG A 94 34.16 -25.24 27.68
C ARG A 94 34.01 -26.77 27.78
N LEU A 95 33.98 -27.51 26.67
CA LEU A 95 34.00 -28.99 26.61
C LEU A 95 32.89 -29.70 27.44
N LEU A 96 31.70 -29.10 27.55
CA LEU A 96 30.55 -29.69 28.25
C LEU A 96 29.85 -30.77 27.38
N THR A 97 29.37 -31.86 27.99
CA THR A 97 28.73 -33.01 27.31
C THR A 97 27.31 -32.71 26.80
N GLU A 98 26.83 -33.49 25.82
CA GLU A 98 25.57 -33.27 25.06
C GLU A 98 24.29 -33.10 25.91
N THR A 99 24.30 -33.52 27.18
CA THR A 99 23.13 -33.56 28.08
C THR A 99 22.84 -32.26 28.85
N ASP A 100 23.76 -31.29 28.90
CA ASP A 100 23.53 -30.02 29.61
C ASP A 100 22.70 -29.06 28.77
N THR A 101 21.39 -29.02 29.07
CA THR A 101 20.40 -28.16 28.42
C THR A 101 20.25 -26.79 29.09
N ASN A 102 21.02 -26.53 30.16
CA ASN A 102 20.84 -25.39 31.05
C ASN A 102 22.04 -24.42 31.06
N TRP A 103 21.73 -23.15 31.33
CA TRP A 103 22.68 -22.04 31.38
C TRP A 103 23.64 -22.17 32.56
N THR A 104 24.96 -22.12 32.31
CA THR A 104 25.94 -22.11 33.40
C THR A 104 25.88 -20.79 34.19
N ALA A 105 26.34 -20.78 35.45
CA ALA A 105 26.40 -19.55 36.26
C ALA A 105 27.25 -18.45 35.60
N GLN A 106 28.38 -18.83 35.00
CA GLN A 106 29.26 -17.91 34.28
C GLN A 106 28.64 -17.40 32.98
N SER A 107 27.91 -18.24 32.24
CA SER A 107 27.20 -17.83 31.02
C SER A 107 26.12 -16.79 31.30
N ARG A 108 25.43 -16.92 32.44
CA ARG A 108 24.44 -15.93 32.90
C ARG A 108 25.09 -14.59 33.21
N GLU A 109 26.16 -14.62 34.00
CA GLU A 109 26.89 -13.40 34.40
C GLU A 109 27.37 -12.61 33.19
N ILE A 110 28.00 -13.29 32.22
CA ILE A 110 28.48 -12.66 30.98
C ILE A 110 27.33 -12.03 30.20
N ILE A 111 26.18 -12.70 30.09
CA ILE A 111 25.04 -12.19 29.32
C ILE A 111 24.37 -11.00 30.00
N VAL A 112 24.29 -11.00 31.34
CA VAL A 112 23.81 -9.84 32.10
C VAL A 112 24.77 -8.65 31.91
N SER A 113 26.07 -8.86 32.00
CA SER A 113 27.07 -7.80 31.77
C SER A 113 27.04 -7.27 30.34
N LEU A 114 26.91 -8.15 29.33
CA LEU A 114 26.71 -7.75 27.93
C LEU A 114 25.41 -6.95 27.75
N GLY A 115 24.34 -7.31 28.45
CA GLY A 115 23.09 -6.56 28.47
C GLY A 115 23.22 -5.17 29.10
N LYS A 116 23.95 -5.06 30.21
CA LYS A 116 24.29 -3.77 30.85
C LYS A 116 25.07 -2.87 29.88
N LEU A 117 26.10 -3.41 29.23
CA LEU A 117 26.86 -2.70 28.20
C LEU A 117 25.95 -2.26 27.06
N ALA A 118 25.10 -3.16 26.56
CA ALA A 118 24.19 -2.87 25.46
C ALA A 118 23.24 -1.71 25.79
N PHE A 119 22.65 -1.71 26.98
CA PHE A 119 21.78 -0.64 27.46
C PHE A 119 22.53 0.69 27.58
N ASN A 120 23.67 0.70 28.26
CA ASN A 120 24.46 1.93 28.46
C ASN A 120 24.90 2.55 27.12
N GLN A 121 25.34 1.73 26.16
CA GLN A 121 25.76 2.23 24.84
C GLN A 121 24.56 2.62 23.98
N LEU A 122 23.40 1.96 24.14
CA LEU A 122 22.16 2.37 23.46
C LEU A 122 21.70 3.75 23.93
N GLU A 123 21.75 4.03 25.24
CA GLU A 123 21.42 5.36 25.79
C GLU A 123 22.39 6.45 25.33
N LYS A 124 23.68 6.12 25.20
CA LYS A 124 24.71 7.03 24.67
C LYS A 124 24.61 7.23 23.15
N GLY A 125 23.82 6.41 22.43
CA GLY A 125 23.74 6.43 20.97
C GLY A 125 24.98 5.85 20.27
N ASN A 126 25.76 5.01 20.97
CA ASN A 126 27.01 4.45 20.49
C ASN A 126 26.82 3.05 19.88
N LEU A 127 27.39 2.86 18.68
CA LEU A 127 27.46 1.56 17.98
C LEU A 127 28.83 0.87 18.18
N ILE A 128 29.85 1.65 18.50
CA ILE A 128 31.21 1.21 18.76
C ILE A 128 31.62 1.66 20.16
N PHE A 129 32.42 0.84 20.83
CA PHE A 129 32.87 1.09 22.21
C PHE A 129 34.24 0.44 22.45
N TYR A 130 34.89 0.82 23.56
CA TYR A 130 36.30 0.53 23.83
C TYR A 130 36.48 -0.40 25.03
N GLU A 131 37.73 -0.79 25.28
CA GLU A 131 38.09 -1.64 26.42
C GLU A 131 37.67 -1.05 27.77
N ALA A 132 37.69 0.29 27.92
CA ALA A 132 37.23 0.97 29.13
C ALA A 132 35.72 0.72 29.40
N ASP A 133 34.88 0.75 28.36
CA ASP A 133 33.44 0.49 28.48
C ASP A 133 33.14 -0.96 28.91
N LEU A 134 33.97 -1.91 28.47
CA LEU A 134 33.88 -3.31 28.89
C LEU A 134 34.21 -3.48 30.37
N VAL A 135 35.26 -2.81 30.83
CA VAL A 135 35.69 -2.85 32.24
C VAL A 135 34.65 -2.21 33.15
N GLU A 136 34.02 -1.10 32.73
CA GLU A 136 32.92 -0.45 33.48
C GLU A 136 31.68 -1.37 33.67
N CYS A 137 31.53 -2.35 32.78
CA CYS A 137 30.45 -3.33 32.83
C CYS A 137 30.89 -4.69 33.41
N ASP A 138 32.07 -4.77 34.04
CA ASP A 138 32.62 -6.00 34.64
C ASP A 138 32.81 -7.15 33.62
N ILE A 139 33.16 -6.82 32.37
CA ILE A 139 33.35 -7.81 31.29
C ILE A 139 34.83 -8.13 31.09
N ASP A 140 35.23 -9.39 31.33
CA ASP A 140 36.52 -9.91 30.83
C ASP A 140 36.42 -10.16 29.31
N ILE A 141 37.27 -9.48 28.54
CA ILE A 141 37.37 -9.61 27.07
C ILE A 141 37.47 -11.09 26.64
N ARG A 142 38.24 -11.91 27.37
CA ARG A 142 38.40 -13.34 27.04
C ARG A 142 37.09 -14.09 27.23
N ALA A 143 36.31 -13.75 28.26
CA ALA A 143 35.01 -14.34 28.50
C ALA A 143 33.95 -13.88 27.47
N ALA A 144 33.96 -12.61 27.08
CA ALA A 144 33.06 -12.07 26.05
C ALA A 144 33.33 -12.65 24.65
N SER A 145 34.60 -12.94 24.32
CA SER A 145 34.98 -13.52 23.02
C SER A 145 34.37 -14.90 22.73
N VAL A 146 33.89 -15.60 23.77
CA VAL A 146 33.17 -16.89 23.66
C VAL A 146 31.83 -16.72 22.93
N TYR A 147 31.22 -15.52 22.99
CA TYR A 147 29.94 -15.18 22.36
C TYR A 147 30.11 -14.43 21.04
N SER A 148 31.02 -14.91 20.19
CA SER A 148 31.36 -14.30 18.88
C SER A 148 30.18 -14.08 17.92
N GLY A 149 29.04 -14.77 18.12
CA GLY A 149 27.80 -14.52 17.36
C GLY A 149 26.94 -13.36 17.87
N VAL A 150 27.30 -12.76 18.99
CA VAL A 150 26.59 -11.66 19.65
C VAL A 150 27.47 -10.41 19.72
N PHE A 151 28.74 -10.61 20.04
CA PHE A 151 29.75 -9.60 20.31
C PHE A 151 30.99 -9.84 19.44
N THR A 152 31.55 -8.79 18.84
CA THR A 152 32.77 -8.93 18.03
C THR A 152 33.77 -7.81 18.30
N GLN A 153 35.05 -8.17 18.25
CA GLN A 153 36.14 -7.20 18.14
C GLN A 153 36.34 -6.88 16.65
N ILE A 154 36.39 -5.60 16.29
CA ILE A 154 36.47 -5.18 14.88
C ILE A 154 37.91 -4.89 14.44
N PHE A 155 38.66 -4.14 15.26
CA PHE A 155 39.99 -3.65 14.87
C PHE A 155 41.04 -3.80 15.98
N LYS A 156 42.29 -3.69 15.56
CA LYS A 156 43.47 -3.54 16.43
C LYS A 156 44.39 -2.44 15.86
N GLU A 157 43.83 -1.29 15.44
CA GLU A 157 44.56 -0.03 15.20
C GLU A 157 43.65 1.10 14.68
N GLU A 158 43.76 2.29 15.27
CA GLU A 158 43.51 3.58 14.63
C GLU A 158 44.70 4.52 14.95
N CYS A 159 45.47 4.90 13.91
CA CYS A 159 46.49 5.95 13.86
C CYS A 159 47.36 6.26 15.12
N GLY A 160 48.60 5.75 15.15
CA GLY A 160 49.67 6.20 16.05
C GLY A 160 50.07 5.20 17.15
N LEU A 161 51.03 5.55 18.01
CA LEU A 161 51.75 4.70 18.99
C LEU A 161 50.88 3.94 20.04
N TYR A 162 49.54 4.00 19.96
CA TYR A 162 48.60 3.34 20.87
C TYR A 162 47.65 2.41 20.10
N GLN A 163 47.59 1.14 20.51
CA GLN A 163 46.73 0.10 19.92
C GLN A 163 45.49 -0.12 20.80
N ASP A 164 44.46 0.69 20.62
CA ASP A 164 43.19 0.48 21.33
C ASP A 164 42.30 -0.53 20.58
N LYS A 165 41.74 -1.48 21.33
CA LYS A 165 40.81 -2.47 20.78
C LYS A 165 39.41 -1.86 20.69
N VAL A 166 38.80 -1.97 19.52
CA VAL A 166 37.43 -1.49 19.26
C VAL A 166 36.47 -2.66 19.15
N PHE A 167 35.30 -2.52 19.78
CA PHE A 167 34.27 -3.54 19.88
C PHE A 167 32.92 -3.03 19.42
N CYS A 168 32.08 -3.95 18.94
CA CYS A 168 30.66 -3.70 18.69
C CYS A 168 29.83 -4.98 18.88
N PHE A 169 28.52 -4.82 18.96
CA PHE A 169 27.62 -5.94 18.74
C PHE A 169 27.58 -6.31 17.25
N VAL A 170 27.31 -7.57 16.93
CA VAL A 170 27.27 -8.05 15.52
C VAL A 170 26.24 -7.27 14.69
N HIS A 171 25.17 -6.79 15.32
CA HIS A 171 24.19 -5.90 14.73
C HIS A 171 23.47 -5.07 15.80
N LEU A 172 22.99 -3.88 15.45
CA LEU A 172 22.24 -2.99 16.37
C LEU A 172 21.04 -3.68 17.00
N SER A 173 20.31 -4.52 16.25
CA SER A 173 19.19 -5.28 16.80
C SER A 173 19.57 -6.19 17.98
N LEU A 174 20.81 -6.71 18.01
CA LEU A 174 21.29 -7.54 19.13
C LEU A 174 21.61 -6.67 20.34
N GLN A 175 22.16 -5.48 20.12
CA GLN A 175 22.33 -4.47 21.17
C GLN A 175 20.98 -4.09 21.78
N GLU A 176 19.98 -3.77 20.96
CA GLU A 176 18.63 -3.43 21.44
C GLU A 176 17.96 -4.60 22.18
N PHE A 177 18.09 -5.83 21.68
CA PHE A 177 17.55 -7.02 22.36
C PHE A 177 18.20 -7.24 23.73
N LEU A 178 19.53 -7.19 23.80
CA LEU A 178 20.26 -7.37 25.06
C LEU A 178 20.00 -6.24 26.05
N ALA A 179 19.85 -5.01 25.56
CA ALA A 179 19.44 -3.87 26.38
C ALA A 179 18.04 -4.10 26.97
N ALA A 180 17.06 -4.52 26.15
CA ALA A 180 15.71 -4.84 26.62
C ALA A 180 15.71 -5.97 27.64
N LEU A 181 16.50 -7.02 27.39
CA LEU A 181 16.69 -8.14 28.31
C LEU A 181 17.30 -7.69 29.64
N TYR A 182 18.27 -6.78 29.62
CA TYR A 182 18.89 -6.24 30.83
C TYR A 182 17.93 -5.38 31.65
N VAL A 183 17.17 -4.50 31.00
CA VAL A 183 16.15 -3.69 31.66
C VAL A 183 15.11 -4.58 32.34
N PHE A 184 14.63 -5.61 31.62
CA PHE A 184 13.69 -6.58 32.16
C PHE A 184 14.30 -7.39 33.33
N TRP A 185 15.54 -7.85 33.18
CA TRP A 185 16.25 -8.62 34.22
C TRP A 185 16.48 -7.78 35.48
N SER A 186 16.94 -6.53 35.33
CA SER A 186 17.18 -5.60 36.44
C SER A 186 15.88 -5.28 37.18
N PHE A 187 14.78 -5.12 36.46
CA PHE A 187 13.47 -4.93 37.08
C PHE A 187 13.05 -6.16 37.91
N ILE A 188 13.19 -7.37 37.37
CA ILE A 188 12.82 -8.61 38.08
C ILE A 188 13.66 -8.83 39.34
N HIS A 189 14.98 -8.61 39.27
CA HIS A 189 15.91 -8.99 40.33
C HIS A 189 16.17 -7.87 41.34
N ASN A 190 16.23 -6.62 40.87
CA ASN A 190 16.59 -5.47 41.68
C ASN A 190 15.40 -4.56 41.99
N GLY A 191 14.26 -4.73 41.30
CA GLY A 191 13.10 -3.85 41.43
C GLY A 191 13.31 -2.45 40.85
N VAL A 192 14.35 -2.26 40.03
CA VAL A 192 14.75 -0.95 39.49
C VAL A 192 14.19 -0.77 38.09
N ASN A 193 13.38 0.27 37.88
CA ASN A 193 12.99 0.72 36.55
C ASN A 193 14.08 1.63 35.97
N LEU A 194 14.97 1.08 35.13
CA LEU A 194 16.04 1.83 34.49
C LEU A 194 15.56 2.87 33.46
N LEU A 195 14.26 2.92 33.16
CA LEU A 195 13.67 3.84 32.19
C LEU A 195 13.03 5.07 32.85
N SER A 196 13.02 5.15 34.19
CA SER A 196 12.46 6.27 34.95
C SER A 196 13.46 6.79 35.99
N GLU A 197 13.40 8.09 36.28
CA GLU A 197 14.18 8.73 37.34
C GLU A 197 13.50 8.62 38.72
N GLU A 198 12.23 8.15 38.78
CA GLU A 198 11.46 8.06 40.02
C GLU A 198 11.72 6.75 40.79
N PRO A 199 11.85 6.77 42.13
CA PRO A 199 12.10 5.59 42.95
C PRO A 199 10.87 4.64 43.01
N PRO A 200 11.08 3.30 43.13
CA PRO A 200 10.01 2.32 43.03
C PRO A 200 9.05 2.38 44.23
N THR A 201 7.74 2.34 43.96
CA THR A 201 6.71 2.36 45.00
C THR A 201 5.59 1.34 44.69
N SER A 202 5.86 0.08 45.04
CA SER A 202 4.89 -1.03 45.20
C SER A 202 4.40 -1.73 43.92
N SER A 203 3.55 -2.76 44.05
CA SER A 203 3.19 -3.72 42.99
C SER A 203 2.60 -3.15 41.67
N GLU A 204 2.34 -1.85 41.59
CA GLU A 204 2.00 -1.10 40.36
C GLU A 204 3.23 -0.82 39.46
N ASP A 205 4.44 -1.16 39.92
CA ASP A 205 5.73 -0.87 39.27
C ASP A 205 5.93 -1.54 37.87
N GLU A 206 5.31 -2.69 37.59
CA GLU A 206 5.52 -3.42 36.31
C GLU A 206 4.76 -2.79 35.14
N LEU A 207 3.55 -2.29 35.37
CA LEU A 207 2.81 -1.54 34.36
C LEU A 207 3.52 -0.22 34.05
N LEU A 208 4.04 0.45 35.08
CA LEU A 208 4.80 1.69 34.96
C LEU A 208 6.09 1.50 34.13
N LEU A 209 6.79 0.38 34.28
CA LEU A 209 7.95 0.04 33.43
C LEU A 209 7.58 0.07 31.95
N TYR A 210 6.52 -0.65 31.57
CA TYR A 210 6.11 -0.75 30.17
C TYR A 210 5.53 0.56 29.63
N GLN A 211 4.78 1.31 30.45
CA GLN A 211 4.30 2.65 30.08
C GLN A 211 5.46 3.62 29.84
N SER A 212 6.45 3.64 30.74
CA SER A 212 7.67 4.45 30.61
C SER A 212 8.43 4.10 29.33
N ALA A 213 8.54 2.80 29.01
CA ALA A 213 9.17 2.34 27.78
C ALA A 213 8.43 2.81 26.52
N VAL A 214 7.09 2.71 26.50
CA VAL A 214 6.26 3.20 25.39
C VAL A 214 6.48 4.70 25.20
N ASP A 215 6.45 5.49 26.27
CA ASP A 215 6.63 6.93 26.19
C ASP A 215 8.05 7.33 25.74
N LYS A 216 9.09 6.69 26.29
CA LYS A 216 10.49 6.94 25.89
C LYS A 216 10.72 6.60 24.41
N ALA A 217 10.11 5.52 23.90
CA ALA A 217 10.18 5.17 22.48
C ALA A 217 9.41 6.16 21.58
N LEU A 218 8.24 6.64 22.01
CA LEU A 218 7.46 7.63 21.25
C LEU A 218 8.13 9.01 21.23
N GLN A 219 8.90 9.37 22.26
CA GLN A 219 9.70 10.60 22.33
C GLN A 219 10.96 10.54 21.45
N SER A 220 11.39 9.34 21.03
CA SER A 220 12.55 9.18 20.16
C SER A 220 12.25 9.70 18.75
N GLU A 221 12.93 10.77 18.33
CA GLU A 221 12.69 11.38 17.01
C GLU A 221 12.98 10.41 15.86
N ASN A 222 14.09 9.68 15.93
CA ASN A 222 14.56 8.77 14.87
C ASN A 222 14.10 7.31 15.04
N GLY A 223 13.42 6.98 16.14
CA GLY A 223 12.88 5.63 16.39
C GLY A 223 13.91 4.58 16.77
N HIS A 224 15.09 4.99 17.21
CA HIS A 224 16.16 4.06 17.63
C HIS A 224 15.80 3.17 18.84
N LEU A 225 14.64 3.38 19.48
CA LEU A 225 14.12 2.54 20.58
C LEU A 225 12.93 1.68 20.17
N ASP A 226 12.50 1.73 18.90
CA ASP A 226 11.31 1.03 18.43
C ASP A 226 11.47 -0.49 18.58
N LEU A 227 12.63 -1.03 18.19
CA LEU A 227 12.90 -2.46 18.29
C LEU A 227 13.23 -2.87 19.73
N PHE A 228 13.94 -2.04 20.50
CA PHE A 228 14.07 -2.19 21.96
C PHE A 228 12.70 -2.34 22.65
N LEU A 229 11.74 -1.46 22.36
CA LEU A 229 10.40 -1.51 22.95
C LEU A 229 9.68 -2.82 22.62
N ARG A 230 9.74 -3.24 21.36
CA ARG A 230 9.15 -4.51 20.90
C ARG A 230 9.70 -5.70 21.67
N PHE A 231 11.03 -5.75 21.88
CA PHE A 231 11.66 -6.80 22.66
C PHE A 231 11.25 -6.77 24.13
N LEU A 232 11.24 -5.59 24.76
CA LEU A 232 10.87 -5.45 26.16
C LEU A 232 9.41 -5.90 26.41
N LEU A 233 8.50 -5.50 25.53
CA LEU A 233 7.10 -5.93 25.59
C LEU A 233 6.94 -7.41 25.28
N GLY A 234 7.67 -7.96 24.32
CA GLY A 234 7.67 -9.39 24.06
C GLY A 234 8.17 -10.20 25.27
N LEU A 235 9.18 -9.72 26.00
CA LEU A 235 9.71 -10.37 27.21
C LEU A 235 8.71 -10.37 28.38
N SER A 236 7.69 -9.50 28.36
CA SER A 236 6.59 -9.52 29.35
C SER A 236 5.74 -10.80 29.31
N LEU A 237 5.74 -11.51 28.17
CA LEU A 237 4.99 -12.74 27.98
C LEU A 237 5.75 -13.94 28.56
N GLU A 238 5.05 -14.72 29.40
CA GLU A 238 5.62 -15.92 30.01
C GLU A 238 6.21 -16.90 28.98
N THR A 239 5.58 -17.06 27.82
CA THR A 239 6.05 -17.94 26.73
C THR A 239 7.48 -17.61 26.28
N ASN A 240 7.84 -16.33 26.26
CA ASN A 240 9.16 -15.88 25.84
C ASN A 240 10.16 -15.98 27.00
N GLN A 241 9.68 -15.86 28.24
CA GLN A 241 10.50 -16.04 29.44
C GLN A 241 10.91 -17.51 29.65
N ILE A 242 10.06 -18.48 29.29
CA ILE A 242 10.36 -19.91 29.44
C ILE A 242 11.67 -20.30 28.72
N LEU A 243 11.90 -19.78 27.52
CA LEU A 243 13.12 -20.02 26.74
C LEU A 243 14.39 -19.48 27.42
N LEU A 244 14.22 -18.43 28.22
CA LEU A 244 15.28 -17.74 28.95
C LEU A 244 15.24 -18.02 30.46
N ARG A 245 14.47 -19.03 30.90
CA ARG A 245 14.28 -19.32 32.34
C ARG A 245 15.58 -19.59 33.07
N GLY A 246 16.53 -20.24 32.39
CA GLY A 246 17.87 -20.48 32.92
C GLY A 246 18.63 -19.19 33.25
N LEU A 247 18.32 -18.07 32.58
CA LEU A 247 18.89 -16.75 32.81
C LEU A 247 18.06 -15.91 33.78
N LEU A 248 16.74 -15.90 33.62
CA LEU A 248 15.80 -15.05 34.38
C LEU A 248 15.43 -15.61 35.76
N GLY A 249 15.65 -16.89 36.02
CA GLY A 249 15.33 -17.54 37.29
C GLY A 249 13.83 -17.83 37.47
N GLN A 250 13.05 -16.81 37.83
CA GLN A 250 11.59 -16.91 37.99
C GLN A 250 10.85 -16.21 36.85
N THR A 251 9.74 -16.81 36.40
CA THR A 251 8.81 -16.15 35.48
C THR A 251 7.95 -15.18 36.29
N ARG A 252 8.00 -13.90 35.92
CA ARG A 252 7.10 -12.87 36.44
C ARG A 252 6.34 -12.34 35.23
N SER A 253 5.09 -12.79 35.10
CA SER A 253 4.18 -12.33 34.06
C SER A 253 2.81 -12.20 34.69
N SER A 254 2.23 -11.02 34.59
CA SER A 254 0.87 -10.75 35.05
C SER A 254 0.00 -10.48 33.82
N SER A 255 -0.98 -11.37 33.58
CA SER A 255 -1.99 -11.17 32.54
C SER A 255 -2.71 -9.83 32.69
N GLN A 256 -2.87 -9.35 33.93
CA GLN A 256 -3.46 -8.05 34.23
C GLN A 256 -2.54 -6.89 33.80
N THR A 257 -1.24 -6.99 34.05
CA THR A 257 -0.26 -6.00 33.59
C THR A 257 -0.26 -5.90 32.06
N ASN A 258 -0.23 -7.04 31.36
CA ASN A 258 -0.22 -7.06 29.89
C ASN A 258 -1.50 -6.45 29.30
N LYS A 259 -2.67 -6.72 29.89
CA LYS A 259 -3.92 -6.07 29.49
C LYS A 259 -3.89 -4.55 29.74
N GLY A 260 -3.31 -4.12 30.85
CA GLY A 260 -3.09 -2.69 31.14
C GLY A 260 -2.20 -2.02 30.09
N THR A 261 -1.08 -2.66 29.73
CA THR A 261 -0.16 -2.17 28.70
C THR A 261 -0.82 -2.11 27.32
N VAL A 262 -1.60 -3.14 26.93
CA VAL A 262 -2.38 -3.14 25.69
C VAL A 262 -3.37 -1.97 25.67
N SER A 263 -4.09 -1.74 26.76
CA SER A 263 -5.03 -0.61 26.87
C SER A 263 -4.30 0.74 26.74
N TYR A 264 -3.11 0.85 27.31
CA TYR A 264 -2.29 2.05 27.21
C TYR A 264 -1.82 2.31 25.76
N ILE A 265 -1.35 1.27 25.07
CA ILE A 265 -0.92 1.37 23.67
C ILE A 265 -2.10 1.78 22.77
N LYS A 266 -3.27 1.18 22.96
CA LYS A 266 -4.49 1.54 22.22
C LYS A 266 -4.88 3.01 22.43
N HIS A 267 -4.82 3.48 23.67
CA HIS A 267 -5.03 4.90 23.98
C HIS A 267 -4.01 5.82 23.28
N LYS A 268 -2.73 5.42 23.19
CA LYS A 268 -1.72 6.19 22.45
C LYS A 268 -1.98 6.20 20.93
N LEU A 269 -2.49 5.10 20.38
CA LEU A 269 -2.86 4.97 18.97
C LEU A 269 -4.03 5.88 18.56
N ASP A 270 -4.92 6.22 19.49
CA ASP A 270 -6.01 7.17 19.26
C ASP A 270 -5.52 8.64 19.19
N GLY A 271 -4.28 8.91 19.56
CA GLY A 271 -3.64 10.22 19.46
C GLY A 271 -3.10 10.56 18.05
N ASN A 272 -2.53 11.75 17.92
CA ASN A 272 -1.90 12.22 16.68
C ASN A 272 -0.46 11.71 16.55
N LEU A 273 -0.29 10.43 16.28
CA LEU A 273 1.03 9.81 16.01
C LEU A 273 1.37 9.85 14.51
N SER A 274 2.67 9.86 14.19
CA SER A 274 3.11 9.66 12.80
C SER A 274 2.78 8.23 12.36
N PRO A 275 2.60 7.97 11.05
CA PRO A 275 2.33 6.62 10.54
C PRO A 275 3.38 5.59 10.99
N GLU A 276 4.66 5.96 11.00
CA GLU A 276 5.76 5.09 11.43
C GLU A 276 5.64 4.70 12.90
N ARG A 277 5.32 5.68 13.77
CA ARG A 277 5.12 5.45 15.22
C ARG A 277 3.92 4.55 15.47
N SER A 278 2.81 4.77 14.76
CA SER A 278 1.63 3.91 14.87
C SER A 278 1.94 2.48 14.42
N ILE A 279 2.63 2.29 13.30
CA ILE A 279 3.05 0.97 12.82
C ILE A 279 3.92 0.26 13.86
N ASN A 280 4.84 0.97 14.51
CA ASN A 280 5.64 0.38 15.59
C ASN A 280 4.77 -0.08 16.76
N LEU A 281 3.80 0.71 17.20
CA LEU A 281 2.86 0.32 18.27
C LEU A 281 2.00 -0.90 17.88
N PHE A 282 1.62 -1.06 16.61
CA PHE A 282 0.97 -2.30 16.14
C PHE A 282 1.92 -3.50 16.18
N HIS A 283 3.21 -3.31 15.86
CA HIS A 283 4.19 -4.37 16.08
C HIS A 283 4.32 -4.73 17.57
N CYS A 284 4.27 -3.75 18.48
CA CYS A 284 4.23 -3.99 19.92
C CYS A 284 3.00 -4.77 20.36
N LEU A 285 1.80 -4.43 19.88
CA LEU A 285 0.58 -5.21 20.14
C LEU A 285 0.72 -6.66 19.64
N ASN A 286 1.33 -6.87 18.47
CA ASN A 286 1.60 -8.21 17.95
C ASN A 286 2.64 -8.97 18.79
N GLU A 287 3.67 -8.31 19.33
CA GLU A 287 4.60 -8.94 20.31
C GLU A 287 3.89 -9.32 21.62
N LEU A 288 2.84 -8.60 22.01
CA LEU A 288 1.98 -8.91 23.16
C LEU A 288 0.87 -9.93 22.85
N ASN A 289 0.84 -10.50 21.64
CA ASN A 289 -0.21 -11.38 21.12
C ASN A 289 -1.63 -10.76 21.12
N ASP A 290 -1.75 -9.42 21.14
CA ASP A 290 -3.05 -8.74 20.95
C ASP A 290 -3.27 -8.44 19.46
N ARG A 291 -4.25 -9.14 18.88
CA ARG A 291 -4.68 -8.95 17.48
C ARG A 291 -6.08 -8.38 17.36
N SER A 292 -6.69 -8.00 18.48
CA SER A 292 -8.11 -7.64 18.55
C SER A 292 -8.50 -6.51 17.58
N LEU A 293 -7.73 -5.41 17.55
CA LEU A 293 -7.99 -4.28 16.66
C LEU A 293 -7.73 -4.63 15.18
N VAL A 294 -6.74 -5.49 14.92
CA VAL A 294 -6.47 -5.98 13.56
C VAL A 294 -7.62 -6.86 13.06
N GLU A 295 -8.09 -7.78 13.90
CA GLU A 295 -9.22 -8.68 13.60
C GLU A 295 -10.52 -7.89 13.40
N GLU A 296 -10.79 -6.88 14.22
CA GLU A 296 -11.93 -5.97 14.08
C GLU A 296 -11.93 -5.27 12.71
N ILE A 297 -10.77 -4.73 12.30
CA ILE A 297 -10.63 -4.04 11.01
C ILE A 297 -10.73 -5.02 9.84
N GLN A 298 -10.15 -6.21 9.94
CA GLN A 298 -10.30 -7.25 8.92
C GLN A 298 -11.77 -7.68 8.75
N GLN A 299 -12.52 -7.83 9.85
CA GLN A 299 -13.96 -8.11 9.81
C GLN A 299 -14.75 -6.96 9.17
N SER A 300 -14.42 -5.72 9.52
CA SER A 300 -15.05 -4.51 8.96
C SER A 300 -14.76 -4.33 7.47
N LEU A 301 -13.55 -4.69 7.02
CA LEU A 301 -13.20 -4.72 5.59
C LEU A 301 -13.98 -5.81 4.84
N THR A 302 -14.08 -7.01 5.41
CA THR A 302 -14.78 -8.15 4.78
C THR A 302 -16.28 -7.90 4.66
N SER A 303 -16.86 -7.20 5.64
CA SER A 303 -18.28 -6.81 5.63
C SER A 303 -18.56 -5.53 4.84
N GLY A 304 -17.53 -4.78 4.44
CA GLY A 304 -17.66 -3.49 3.74
C GLY A 304 -18.10 -2.32 4.63
N SER A 305 -18.28 -2.54 5.93
CA SER A 305 -18.81 -1.56 6.88
C SER A 305 -17.78 -0.51 7.33
N LEU A 306 -16.47 -0.78 7.16
CA LEU A 306 -15.39 0.07 7.69
C LEU A 306 -15.54 1.55 7.29
N PHE A 307 -16.04 1.81 6.10
CA PHE A 307 -16.13 3.16 5.53
C PHE A 307 -17.53 3.78 5.62
N GLU A 308 -18.49 3.10 6.25
CA GLU A 308 -19.83 3.63 6.55
C GLU A 308 -19.78 4.73 7.62
N THR A 309 -18.83 4.64 8.55
CA THR A 309 -18.55 5.64 9.59
C THR A 309 -17.19 6.32 9.36
N ASP A 310 -16.91 7.39 10.11
CA ASP A 310 -15.59 8.01 10.09
C ASP A 310 -14.53 7.09 10.74
N VAL A 311 -13.51 6.75 9.95
CA VAL A 311 -12.40 5.90 10.37
C VAL A 311 -11.44 6.68 11.29
N SER A 312 -11.18 6.15 12.48
CA SER A 312 -10.26 6.76 13.47
C SER A 312 -8.79 6.66 13.04
N PRO A 313 -7.88 7.48 13.60
CA PRO A 313 -6.44 7.38 13.35
C PRO A 313 -5.87 5.98 13.65
N ALA A 314 -6.32 5.34 14.74
CA ALA A 314 -5.93 3.99 15.11
C ALA A 314 -6.40 2.97 14.08
N GLN A 315 -7.62 3.10 13.56
CA GLN A 315 -8.18 2.22 12.54
C GLN A 315 -7.47 2.36 11.18
N TRP A 316 -7.12 3.58 10.77
CA TRP A 316 -6.26 3.81 9.59
C TRP A 316 -4.88 3.17 9.75
N SER A 317 -4.28 3.34 10.92
CA SER A 317 -2.97 2.78 11.22
C SER A 317 -3.01 1.24 11.26
N ALA A 318 -4.09 0.66 11.79
CA ALA A 318 -4.35 -0.78 11.74
C ALA A 318 -4.47 -1.27 10.29
N LEU A 319 -5.20 -0.54 9.44
CA LEU A 319 -5.33 -0.85 8.02
C LEU A 319 -3.96 -0.82 7.32
N VAL A 320 -3.14 0.21 7.55
CA VAL A 320 -1.78 0.29 7.01
C VAL A 320 -0.95 -0.91 7.49
N PHE A 321 -1.00 -1.22 8.78
CA PHE A 321 -0.30 -2.36 9.36
C PHE A 321 -0.73 -3.69 8.69
N ILE A 322 -2.03 -3.94 8.55
CA ILE A 322 -2.56 -5.14 7.89
C ILE A 322 -2.03 -5.24 6.46
N LEU A 323 -2.11 -4.15 5.69
CA LEU A 323 -1.67 -4.15 4.29
C LEU A 323 -0.17 -4.41 4.17
N LEU A 324 0.66 -3.76 5.00
CA LEU A 324 2.11 -3.91 4.96
C LEU A 324 2.62 -5.25 5.51
N THR A 325 1.86 -5.89 6.40
CA THR A 325 2.23 -7.17 7.03
C THR A 325 1.52 -8.39 6.44
N SER A 326 0.64 -8.19 5.46
CA SER A 326 -0.04 -9.27 4.73
C SER A 326 0.96 -10.25 4.10
N GLU A 327 0.60 -11.55 4.07
CA GLU A 327 1.38 -12.58 3.41
C GLU A 327 1.43 -12.38 1.87
N GLU A 328 0.41 -11.73 1.31
CA GLU A 328 0.35 -11.41 -0.12
C GLU A 328 1.29 -10.24 -0.45
N GLU A 329 2.01 -10.35 -1.58
CA GLU A 329 2.75 -9.20 -2.08
C GLU A 329 1.79 -8.06 -2.41
N LEU A 330 2.09 -6.87 -1.88
CA LEU A 330 1.46 -5.60 -2.26
C LEU A 330 1.89 -5.21 -3.69
N ASP A 331 1.47 -6.00 -4.67
CA ASP A 331 1.77 -5.74 -6.08
C ASP A 331 0.91 -4.57 -6.59
N VAL A 332 -0.40 -4.66 -6.38
CA VAL A 332 -1.37 -3.63 -6.81
C VAL A 332 -2.16 -3.08 -5.63
N PHE A 333 -1.94 -1.80 -5.35
CA PHE A 333 -2.76 -1.02 -4.42
C PHE A 333 -3.80 -0.21 -5.20
N ASP A 334 -5.08 -0.36 -4.84
CA ASP A 334 -6.19 0.38 -5.44
C ASP A 334 -6.93 1.15 -4.36
N LEU A 335 -6.81 2.49 -4.39
CA LEU A 335 -7.40 3.36 -3.37
C LEU A 335 -8.93 3.30 -3.37
N LYS A 336 -9.57 2.95 -4.50
CA LYS A 336 -11.04 2.84 -4.57
C LYS A 336 -11.57 1.71 -3.69
N LYS A 337 -10.77 0.67 -3.44
CA LYS A 337 -11.12 -0.40 -2.49
C LYS A 337 -11.18 0.08 -1.04
N TYR A 338 -10.55 1.22 -0.73
CA TYR A 338 -10.37 1.74 0.62
C TYR A 338 -10.92 3.18 0.79
N LYS A 339 -12.00 3.52 0.06
CA LYS A 339 -12.62 4.85 -0.01
C LYS A 339 -11.74 5.88 -0.72
N ALA A 340 -12.05 6.13 -1.99
CA ALA A 340 -11.45 7.15 -2.82
C ALA A 340 -11.62 8.56 -2.22
N SER A 341 -10.56 9.07 -1.56
CA SER A 341 -10.55 10.38 -0.91
C SER A 341 -9.12 10.89 -0.68
N GLU A 342 -8.95 12.21 -0.57
CA GLU A 342 -7.68 12.82 -0.15
C GLU A 342 -7.22 12.28 1.21
N LYS A 343 -8.11 12.25 2.21
CA LYS A 343 -7.77 11.73 3.55
C LYS A 343 -7.29 10.28 3.47
N GLY A 344 -7.99 9.43 2.72
CA GLY A 344 -7.59 8.03 2.52
C GLY A 344 -6.21 7.90 1.87
N LEU A 345 -5.93 8.69 0.83
CA LEU A 345 -4.60 8.71 0.20
C LEU A 345 -3.51 9.08 1.20
N LEU A 346 -3.70 10.17 1.95
CA LEU A 346 -2.70 10.68 2.89
C LEU A 346 -2.41 9.67 4.01
N MET A 347 -3.44 9.00 4.52
CA MET A 347 -3.27 7.95 5.55
C MET A 347 -2.63 6.67 4.99
N LEU A 348 -2.75 6.39 3.69
CA LEU A 348 -2.23 5.19 3.03
C LEU A 348 -0.93 5.40 2.24
N LEU A 349 -0.27 6.56 2.38
CA LEU A 349 1.04 6.82 1.75
C LEU A 349 2.09 5.73 2.04
N PRO A 350 2.20 5.15 3.25
CA PRO A 350 3.13 4.05 3.50
C PRO A 350 2.86 2.82 2.61
N VAL A 351 1.59 2.54 2.33
CA VAL A 351 1.18 1.42 1.46
C VAL A 351 1.52 1.73 0.00
N ILE A 352 1.26 2.95 -0.47
CA ILE A 352 1.63 3.41 -1.82
C ILE A 352 3.15 3.27 -2.01
N LYS A 353 3.94 3.74 -1.05
CA LYS A 353 5.40 3.66 -1.06
C LYS A 353 5.92 2.21 -1.14
N ALA A 354 5.26 1.29 -0.45
CA ALA A 354 5.62 -0.13 -0.43
C ALA A 354 5.13 -0.90 -1.67
N SER A 355 4.08 -0.43 -2.34
CA SER A 355 3.46 -1.09 -3.50
C SER A 355 4.30 -0.98 -4.79
N LYS A 356 4.13 -1.96 -5.70
CA LYS A 356 4.73 -1.90 -7.05
C LYS A 356 3.86 -1.06 -8.00
N ARG A 357 2.55 -1.15 -7.89
CA ARG A 357 1.57 -0.41 -8.71
C ARG A 357 0.50 0.22 -7.82
N SER A 358 0.22 1.50 -8.05
CA SER A 358 -0.84 2.24 -7.35
C SER A 358 -1.87 2.81 -8.33
N LEU A 359 -3.13 2.45 -8.11
CA LEU A 359 -4.30 2.90 -8.86
C LEU A 359 -5.05 3.96 -8.03
N LEU A 360 -4.90 5.22 -8.44
CA LEU A 360 -5.46 6.40 -7.78
C LEU A 360 -6.35 7.21 -8.73
N ASN A 361 -6.82 6.58 -9.80
CA ASN A 361 -7.54 7.25 -10.87
C ASN A 361 -8.95 7.70 -10.46
N GLY A 362 -9.32 8.95 -10.69
CA GLY A 362 -10.65 9.47 -10.32
C GLY A 362 -10.94 9.40 -8.83
N CYS A 363 -9.93 9.66 -8.00
CA CYS A 363 -10.02 9.65 -6.53
C CYS A 363 -10.17 11.05 -5.92
N HIS A 364 -10.48 12.07 -6.74
CA HIS A 364 -10.62 13.47 -6.33
C HIS A 364 -9.36 14.01 -5.63
N LEU A 365 -8.19 13.72 -6.21
CA LEU A 365 -6.91 14.15 -5.65
C LEU A 365 -6.70 15.66 -5.81
N SER A 366 -6.16 16.30 -4.77
CA SER A 366 -5.80 17.72 -4.73
C SER A 366 -4.29 17.94 -4.95
N GLU A 367 -3.87 19.20 -5.02
CA GLU A 367 -2.43 19.56 -5.08
C GLU A 367 -1.64 19.03 -3.88
N ARG A 368 -2.26 18.99 -2.69
CA ARG A 368 -1.64 18.42 -1.48
C ARG A 368 -1.34 16.93 -1.65
N CYS A 369 -2.21 16.19 -2.33
CA CYS A 369 -1.94 14.79 -2.68
C CYS A 369 -0.74 14.69 -3.63
N CYS A 370 -0.61 15.59 -4.60
CA CYS A 370 0.52 15.61 -5.52
C CYS A 370 1.85 15.87 -4.81
N GLU A 371 1.89 16.79 -3.84
CA GLU A 371 3.07 17.04 -3.00
C GLU A 371 3.45 15.80 -2.18
N ALA A 372 2.48 15.16 -1.54
CA ALA A 372 2.70 13.93 -0.78
C ALA A 372 3.23 12.78 -1.67
N LEU A 373 2.65 12.59 -2.86
CA LEU A 373 3.11 11.62 -3.84
C LEU A 373 4.52 11.94 -4.34
N ALA A 374 4.85 13.22 -4.56
CA ALA A 374 6.19 13.64 -4.95
C ALA A 374 7.22 13.31 -3.85
N SER A 375 6.86 13.46 -2.58
CA SER A 375 7.69 13.03 -1.44
C SER A 375 7.89 11.51 -1.43
N VAL A 376 6.85 10.72 -1.77
CA VAL A 376 6.97 9.26 -1.88
C VAL A 376 7.93 8.90 -3.02
N LEU A 377 7.74 9.46 -4.22
CA LEU A 377 8.57 9.20 -5.40
C LEU A 377 10.03 9.60 -5.18
N SER A 378 10.29 10.61 -4.35
CA SER A 378 11.64 11.08 -4.03
C SER A 378 12.37 10.21 -3.00
N SER A 379 11.68 9.27 -2.36
CA SER A 379 12.23 8.48 -1.26
C SER A 379 13.03 7.27 -1.77
N ASN A 380 14.21 7.03 -1.18
CA ASN A 380 15.12 5.94 -1.55
C ASN A 380 14.49 4.54 -1.38
N SER A 381 13.53 4.42 -0.46
CA SER A 381 12.80 3.18 -0.15
C SER A 381 11.46 3.05 -0.88
N CYS A 382 11.21 3.87 -1.91
CA CYS A 382 10.03 3.74 -2.76
C CYS A 382 10.17 2.54 -3.72
N ASN A 383 9.17 1.65 -3.70
CA ASN A 383 9.10 0.47 -4.58
C ASN A 383 8.24 0.69 -5.83
N LEU A 384 7.54 1.82 -5.90
CA LEU A 384 6.55 2.10 -6.93
C LEU A 384 7.16 2.14 -8.34
N ARG A 385 6.58 1.38 -9.26
CA ARG A 385 6.91 1.27 -10.68
C ARG A 385 5.80 1.78 -11.59
N GLU A 386 4.55 1.64 -11.18
CA GLU A 386 3.40 2.11 -11.95
C GLU A 386 2.49 3.00 -11.08
N LEU A 387 2.21 4.21 -11.56
CA LEU A 387 1.32 5.16 -10.91
C LEU A 387 0.24 5.62 -11.89
N ASP A 388 -1.02 5.29 -11.58
CA ASP A 388 -2.18 5.79 -12.32
C ASP A 388 -2.90 6.84 -11.47
N VAL A 389 -2.78 8.11 -11.86
CA VAL A 389 -3.51 9.24 -11.25
C VAL A 389 -4.50 9.85 -12.24
N SER A 390 -4.86 9.11 -13.30
CA SER A 390 -5.74 9.58 -14.37
C SER A 390 -7.12 10.02 -13.86
N SER A 391 -7.83 10.84 -14.63
CA SER A 391 -9.16 11.35 -14.31
C SER A 391 -9.27 12.15 -13.01
N ASN A 392 -8.17 12.63 -12.45
CA ASN A 392 -8.16 13.62 -11.36
C ASN A 392 -7.89 15.01 -11.94
N ASP A 393 -8.57 16.05 -11.47
CA ASP A 393 -8.45 17.41 -12.01
C ASP A 393 -7.18 18.12 -11.46
N LEU A 394 -6.01 17.52 -11.67
CA LEU A 394 -4.72 17.93 -11.10
C LEU A 394 -4.20 19.27 -11.64
N GLN A 395 -4.52 19.58 -12.90
CA GLN A 395 -4.03 20.77 -13.62
C GLN A 395 -2.50 20.84 -13.69
N ASP A 396 -1.97 21.95 -14.23
CA ASP A 396 -0.52 22.14 -14.36
C ASP A 396 0.19 22.26 -13.00
N SER A 397 -0.48 22.81 -11.99
CA SER A 397 0.05 22.96 -10.63
C SER A 397 0.32 21.61 -9.96
N GLY A 398 -0.64 20.68 -10.00
CA GLY A 398 -0.46 19.33 -9.48
C GLY A 398 0.60 18.54 -10.26
N VAL A 399 0.65 18.68 -11.59
CA VAL A 399 1.68 18.05 -12.42
C VAL A 399 3.07 18.61 -12.12
N LYS A 400 3.21 19.91 -11.86
CA LYS A 400 4.47 20.53 -11.47
C LYS A 400 4.99 19.97 -10.14
N LEU A 401 4.12 19.76 -9.16
CA LEU A 401 4.49 19.11 -7.88
C LEU A 401 4.96 17.66 -8.10
N LEU A 402 4.19 16.87 -8.86
CA LEU A 402 4.60 15.49 -9.21
C LEU A 402 5.93 15.46 -9.97
N SER A 403 6.15 16.42 -10.87
CA SER A 403 7.39 16.55 -11.65
C SER A 403 8.62 16.76 -10.76
N ALA A 404 8.47 17.47 -9.63
CA ALA A 404 9.57 17.61 -8.66
C ALA A 404 9.99 16.26 -8.09
N GLY A 405 9.04 15.36 -7.81
CA GLY A 405 9.32 14.00 -7.37
C GLY A 405 9.93 13.10 -8.46
N LEU A 406 9.43 13.20 -9.70
CA LEU A 406 9.99 12.49 -10.86
C LEU A 406 11.43 12.92 -11.16
N GLY A 407 11.77 14.18 -10.91
CA GLY A 407 13.11 14.71 -11.08
C GLY A 407 14.12 14.22 -10.03
N SER A 408 13.70 13.47 -9.00
CA SER A 408 14.61 12.91 -8.00
C SER A 408 15.46 11.76 -8.56
N PRO A 409 16.77 11.67 -8.22
CA PRO A 409 17.60 10.53 -8.59
C PRO A 409 17.17 9.21 -7.93
N HIS A 410 16.28 9.29 -6.94
CA HIS A 410 15.73 8.13 -6.24
C HIS A 410 14.42 7.62 -6.85
N CYS A 411 13.82 8.37 -7.79
CA CYS A 411 12.59 7.96 -8.44
C CYS A 411 12.85 6.76 -9.36
N ARG A 412 12.07 5.69 -9.20
CA ARG A 412 12.18 4.46 -9.99
C ARG A 412 10.93 4.15 -10.81
N LEU A 413 10.06 5.15 -10.97
CA LEU A 413 8.78 5.01 -11.65
C LEU A 413 9.01 4.71 -13.14
N GLU A 414 8.31 3.72 -13.66
CA GLU A 414 8.42 3.24 -15.04
C GLU A 414 7.17 3.58 -15.86
N THR A 415 6.00 3.63 -15.24
CA THR A 415 4.73 4.01 -15.88
C THR A 415 4.02 5.09 -15.09
N LEU A 416 3.61 6.15 -15.77
CA LEU A 416 2.79 7.23 -15.23
C LEU A 416 1.61 7.50 -16.16
N SER A 417 0.38 7.37 -15.65
CA SER A 417 -0.81 7.86 -16.35
C SER A 417 -1.34 9.13 -15.70
N LEU A 418 -1.37 10.20 -16.50
CA LEU A 418 -1.94 11.52 -16.23
C LEU A 418 -3.12 11.79 -17.18
N SER A 419 -3.73 10.72 -17.71
CA SER A 419 -4.80 10.84 -18.69
C SER A 419 -6.00 11.59 -18.12
N GLY A 420 -6.50 12.61 -18.82
CA GLY A 420 -7.65 13.40 -18.36
C GLY A 420 -7.40 14.16 -17.05
N CYS A 421 -6.22 14.74 -16.88
CA CYS A 421 -5.84 15.51 -15.69
C CYS A 421 -5.86 17.04 -15.86
N LEU A 422 -6.46 17.54 -16.95
CA LEU A 422 -6.53 18.97 -17.31
C LEU A 422 -5.15 19.61 -17.53
N VAL A 423 -4.20 18.83 -18.05
CA VAL A 423 -2.81 19.26 -18.26
C VAL A 423 -2.70 20.11 -19.52
N THR A 424 -1.99 21.23 -19.45
CA THR A 424 -1.67 22.10 -20.60
C THR A 424 -0.20 21.99 -21.02
N GLN A 425 0.21 22.84 -21.97
CA GLN A 425 1.61 23.00 -22.35
C GLN A 425 2.54 23.31 -21.15
N GLU A 426 2.05 23.98 -20.10
CA GLU A 426 2.86 24.33 -18.92
C GLU A 426 3.20 23.10 -18.07
N GLY A 427 2.22 22.22 -17.84
CA GLY A 427 2.45 20.93 -17.19
C GLY A 427 3.35 20.02 -18.03
N CYS A 428 3.18 20.01 -19.35
CA CYS A 428 4.09 19.30 -20.26
C CYS A 428 5.54 19.80 -20.17
N ALA A 429 5.75 21.11 -20.04
CA ALA A 429 7.09 21.67 -19.84
C ALA A 429 7.72 21.23 -18.51
N SER A 430 6.92 21.18 -17.44
CA SER A 430 7.38 20.68 -16.13
C SER A 430 7.80 19.21 -16.20
N LEU A 431 7.02 18.37 -16.88
CA LEU A 431 7.35 16.95 -17.10
C LEU A 431 8.63 16.79 -17.93
N ALA A 432 8.76 17.52 -19.04
CA ALA A 432 9.94 17.46 -19.89
C ALA A 432 11.22 17.86 -19.14
N SER A 433 11.13 18.89 -18.28
CA SER A 433 12.23 19.30 -17.41
C SER A 433 12.63 18.20 -16.43
N ALA A 434 11.67 17.55 -15.77
CA ALA A 434 11.93 16.46 -14.83
C ALA A 434 12.59 15.26 -15.52
N LEU A 435 12.08 14.86 -16.69
CA LEU A 435 12.63 13.74 -17.48
C LEU A 435 14.04 14.01 -18.01
N SER A 436 14.43 15.27 -18.15
CA SER A 436 15.76 15.69 -18.61
C SER A 436 16.79 15.87 -17.49
N SER A 437 16.34 16.00 -16.24
CA SER A 437 17.20 16.37 -15.10
C SER A 437 18.02 15.21 -14.54
N ASN A 438 17.51 13.99 -14.63
CA ASN A 438 18.16 12.75 -14.20
C ASN A 438 17.87 11.65 -15.23
N PRO A 439 18.67 10.57 -15.32
CA PRO A 439 18.30 9.43 -16.16
C PRO A 439 16.96 8.87 -15.66
N SER A 440 15.88 9.27 -16.31
CA SER A 440 14.53 8.85 -15.94
C SER A 440 14.39 7.35 -16.14
N HIS A 441 13.74 6.70 -15.18
CA HIS A 441 13.33 5.30 -15.32
C HIS A 441 12.00 5.17 -16.06
N LEU A 442 11.33 6.30 -16.37
CA LEU A 442 10.02 6.33 -16.99
C LEU A 442 10.09 5.80 -18.43
N ARG A 443 9.32 4.75 -18.69
CA ARG A 443 9.16 4.06 -19.97
C ARG A 443 7.82 4.39 -20.62
N LYS A 444 6.77 4.64 -19.84
CA LYS A 444 5.43 4.93 -20.36
C LYS A 444 4.86 6.17 -19.70
N LEU A 445 4.47 7.14 -20.52
CA LEU A 445 3.80 8.36 -20.10
C LEU A 445 2.50 8.51 -20.90
N ASP A 446 1.38 8.44 -20.19
CA ASP A 446 0.06 8.63 -20.78
C ASP A 446 -0.51 9.99 -20.38
N LEU A 447 -0.59 10.89 -21.36
CA LEU A 447 -1.17 12.23 -21.29
C LEU A 447 -2.43 12.34 -22.16
N SER A 448 -3.03 11.22 -22.58
CA SER A 448 -4.25 11.25 -23.38
C SER A 448 -5.37 12.04 -22.70
N TYR A 449 -6.31 12.59 -23.48
CA TYR A 449 -7.44 13.38 -22.96
C TYR A 449 -7.03 14.64 -22.16
N ASN A 450 -5.88 15.25 -22.46
CA ASN A 450 -5.46 16.54 -21.92
C ASN A 450 -5.43 17.63 -23.01
N HIS A 451 -4.81 18.78 -22.75
CA HIS A 451 -4.57 19.81 -23.76
C HIS A 451 -3.09 20.21 -23.81
N PRO A 452 -2.18 19.28 -24.20
CA PRO A 452 -0.75 19.59 -24.26
C PRO A 452 -0.40 20.76 -25.19
N GLY A 453 -1.29 21.10 -26.14
CA GLY A 453 -1.05 22.08 -27.19
C GLY A 453 0.05 21.63 -28.15
N ASP A 454 0.23 22.37 -29.25
CA ASP A 454 1.27 22.04 -30.24
C ASP A 454 2.67 22.15 -29.63
N SER A 455 2.88 23.14 -28.77
CA SER A 455 4.15 23.41 -28.09
C SER A 455 4.52 22.31 -27.08
N GLY A 456 3.59 21.91 -26.20
CA GLY A 456 3.83 20.87 -25.20
C GLY A 456 3.98 19.49 -25.83
N ALA A 457 3.19 19.19 -26.86
CA ALA A 457 3.35 17.95 -27.63
C ALA A 457 4.71 17.89 -28.33
N ALA A 458 5.10 18.96 -29.04
CA ALA A 458 6.40 19.03 -29.70
C ALA A 458 7.57 18.91 -28.71
N LEU A 459 7.46 19.54 -27.53
CA LEU A 459 8.48 19.46 -26.49
C LEU A 459 8.68 18.02 -25.97
N LEU A 460 7.59 17.31 -25.70
CA LEU A 460 7.66 15.92 -25.23
C LEU A 460 8.13 14.96 -26.33
N SER A 461 7.71 15.19 -27.58
CA SER A 461 8.17 14.42 -28.73
C SER A 461 9.66 14.61 -29.00
N ALA A 462 10.17 15.85 -28.91
CA ALA A 462 11.60 16.12 -29.05
C ALA A 462 12.45 15.42 -27.98
N GLY A 463 11.90 15.28 -26.76
CA GLY A 463 12.55 14.52 -25.69
C GLY A 463 12.72 13.02 -26.00
N LEU A 464 11.85 12.41 -26.83
CA LEU A 464 12.02 11.02 -27.26
C LEU A 464 13.29 10.80 -28.10
N GLU A 465 13.81 11.86 -28.72
CA GLU A 465 15.08 11.82 -29.47
C GLU A 465 16.30 11.97 -28.56
N ASP A 466 16.13 12.40 -27.30
CA ASP A 466 17.21 12.53 -26.34
C ASP A 466 17.61 11.16 -25.77
N PRO A 467 18.87 10.70 -25.92
CA PRO A 467 19.31 9.39 -25.44
C PRO A 467 19.29 9.26 -23.91
N ARG A 468 19.10 10.36 -23.17
CA ARG A 468 18.91 10.34 -21.72
C ARG A 468 17.51 9.92 -21.31
N TRP A 469 16.52 10.08 -22.21
CA TRP A 469 15.17 9.61 -21.99
C TRP A 469 15.11 8.10 -22.25
N ARG A 470 14.33 7.39 -21.43
CA ARG A 470 14.07 5.94 -21.58
C ARG A 470 12.63 5.65 -21.95
N LEU A 471 11.93 6.67 -22.45
CA LEU A 471 10.50 6.64 -22.68
C LEU A 471 10.22 5.83 -23.96
N ASP A 472 9.68 4.62 -23.78
CA ASP A 472 9.27 3.68 -24.83
C ASP A 472 7.92 4.08 -25.45
N THR A 473 7.05 4.73 -24.68
CA THR A 473 5.69 5.08 -25.12
C THR A 473 5.25 6.42 -24.55
N LEU A 474 4.80 7.32 -25.44
CA LEU A 474 4.17 8.59 -25.12
C LEU A 474 2.78 8.64 -25.77
N SER A 475 1.74 8.77 -24.96
CA SER A 475 0.37 8.94 -25.47
C SER A 475 -0.10 10.38 -25.24
N VAL A 476 -0.37 11.11 -26.32
CA VAL A 476 -0.94 12.49 -26.29
C VAL A 476 -2.27 12.57 -27.05
N GLU A 477 -2.89 11.41 -27.28
CA GLU A 477 -4.10 11.27 -28.09
C GLU A 477 -5.32 11.94 -27.45
N HIS A 478 -6.32 12.21 -28.29
CA HIS A 478 -7.58 12.83 -27.88
C HIS A 478 -7.39 14.19 -27.20
N GLY A 479 -6.30 14.90 -27.52
CA GLY A 479 -6.02 16.22 -26.98
C GLY A 479 -6.90 17.33 -27.54
N GLY A 480 -7.12 18.41 -26.77
CA GLY A 480 -7.82 19.59 -27.27
C GLY A 480 -8.34 20.51 -26.17
N VAL A 481 -8.63 21.77 -26.50
CA VAL A 481 -9.08 22.80 -25.54
C VAL A 481 -10.32 22.33 -24.76
N TRP A 482 -11.22 21.57 -25.41
CA TRP A 482 -12.41 21.01 -24.80
C TRP A 482 -12.14 20.04 -23.62
N ARG A 483 -10.91 19.50 -23.53
CA ARG A 483 -10.46 18.65 -22.41
C ARG A 483 -10.21 19.42 -21.12
N LEU A 484 -10.17 20.76 -21.16
CA LEU A 484 -10.01 21.61 -19.98
C LEU A 484 -11.32 21.85 -19.21
N LYS A 485 -12.40 21.18 -19.59
CA LYS A 485 -13.65 21.16 -18.82
C LYS A 485 -13.49 20.25 -17.60
N PRO A 486 -14.02 20.60 -16.42
CA PRO A 486 -13.90 19.75 -15.23
C PRO A 486 -14.73 18.47 -15.35
N ALA A 487 -14.40 17.47 -14.51
CA ALA A 487 -15.15 16.22 -14.36
C ALA A 487 -15.38 15.48 -15.70
N LEU A 488 -16.52 14.79 -15.87
CA LEU A 488 -16.79 13.98 -17.06
C LEU A 488 -16.94 14.79 -18.35
N LYS A 489 -17.16 16.11 -18.25
CA LYS A 489 -17.31 16.99 -19.42
C LYS A 489 -16.02 17.10 -20.23
N LYS A 490 -14.84 16.79 -19.67
CA LYS A 490 -13.61 16.65 -20.46
C LYS A 490 -13.69 15.52 -21.48
N TYR A 491 -14.53 14.52 -21.28
CA TYR A 491 -14.70 13.40 -22.21
C TYR A 491 -15.82 13.64 -23.24
N ALA A 492 -16.35 14.86 -23.33
CA ALA A 492 -17.43 15.18 -24.25
C ALA A 492 -17.12 14.73 -25.69
N CYS A 493 -18.09 14.07 -26.32
CA CYS A 493 -18.07 13.73 -27.74
C CYS A 493 -19.27 14.35 -28.47
N ASP A 494 -19.05 14.75 -29.72
CA ASP A 494 -20.12 15.18 -30.61
C ASP A 494 -20.70 13.95 -31.31
N LEU A 495 -22.01 13.77 -31.18
CA LEU A 495 -22.75 12.64 -31.73
C LEU A 495 -23.88 13.12 -32.63
N THR A 496 -24.16 12.37 -33.69
CA THR A 496 -25.31 12.56 -34.58
C THR A 496 -26.06 11.25 -34.77
N LEU A 497 -27.37 11.32 -34.93
CA LEU A 497 -28.23 10.16 -35.19
C LEU A 497 -28.12 9.75 -36.65
N ASP A 498 -28.09 8.44 -36.91
CA ASP A 498 -27.97 7.87 -38.25
C ASP A 498 -29.36 7.69 -38.92
N PRO A 499 -29.66 8.46 -40.00
CA PRO A 499 -30.90 8.33 -40.75
C PRO A 499 -31.08 6.96 -41.43
N ASN A 500 -30.02 6.16 -41.54
CA ASN A 500 -30.11 4.80 -42.09
C ASN A 500 -30.62 3.77 -41.08
N THR A 501 -30.53 4.07 -39.77
CA THR A 501 -30.98 3.16 -38.70
C THR A 501 -32.37 3.51 -38.18
N VAL A 502 -32.79 4.77 -38.29
CA VAL A 502 -34.01 5.31 -37.68
C VAL A 502 -35.28 4.55 -38.10
N TYR A 503 -36.10 4.21 -37.11
CA TYR A 503 -37.44 3.65 -37.32
C TYR A 503 -38.35 4.63 -38.07
N ARG A 504 -39.20 4.13 -38.97
CA ARG A 504 -39.96 4.95 -39.94
C ARG A 504 -40.93 5.97 -39.32
N TYR A 505 -41.38 5.75 -38.10
CA TYR A 505 -42.25 6.67 -37.36
C TYR A 505 -41.47 7.60 -36.40
N HIS A 506 -40.18 7.81 -36.65
CA HIS A 506 -39.34 8.78 -35.97
C HIS A 506 -38.84 9.85 -36.92
N SER A 507 -39.03 11.12 -36.58
CA SER A 507 -38.52 12.26 -37.34
C SER A 507 -37.20 12.74 -36.73
N LEU A 508 -36.16 12.90 -37.57
CA LEU A 508 -34.88 13.49 -37.18
C LEU A 508 -34.87 14.99 -37.49
N SER A 509 -34.33 15.79 -36.57
CA SER A 509 -34.25 17.25 -36.67
C SER A 509 -32.99 17.78 -35.97
N GLU A 510 -32.75 19.10 -36.03
CA GLU A 510 -31.60 19.77 -35.41
C GLU A 510 -30.27 19.11 -35.84
N ASP A 511 -30.04 19.05 -37.16
CA ASP A 511 -28.86 18.40 -37.76
C ASP A 511 -28.64 16.96 -37.30
N ASN A 512 -29.75 16.21 -37.19
CA ASN A 512 -29.80 14.84 -36.67
C ASN A 512 -29.36 14.70 -35.20
N ARG A 513 -29.48 15.75 -34.38
CA ARG A 513 -29.24 15.65 -32.93
C ARG A 513 -30.51 15.41 -32.11
N LYS A 514 -31.69 15.51 -32.74
CA LYS A 514 -32.99 15.33 -32.09
C LYS A 514 -33.86 14.34 -32.81
N VAL A 515 -34.47 13.43 -32.06
CA VAL A 515 -35.46 12.46 -32.54
C VAL A 515 -36.82 12.69 -31.89
N THR A 516 -37.88 12.69 -32.69
CA THR A 516 -39.26 12.81 -32.21
C THR A 516 -40.11 11.68 -32.76
N ARG A 517 -40.86 10.98 -31.89
CA ARG A 517 -41.84 9.98 -32.32
C ARG A 517 -43.06 10.68 -32.91
N VAL A 518 -43.40 10.31 -34.15
CA VAL A 518 -44.52 10.87 -34.91
C VAL A 518 -45.52 9.78 -35.28
N GLY A 519 -46.77 10.16 -35.53
CA GLY A 519 -47.83 9.22 -35.91
C GLY A 519 -47.86 8.84 -37.39
N VAL A 520 -46.94 9.39 -38.20
CA VAL A 520 -46.92 9.25 -39.66
C VAL A 520 -45.58 8.71 -40.14
N ASP A 521 -45.61 7.86 -41.16
CA ASP A 521 -44.39 7.33 -41.79
C ASP A 521 -43.60 8.47 -42.45
N GLN A 522 -42.34 8.62 -42.10
CA GLN A 522 -41.43 9.64 -42.63
C GLN A 522 -40.85 9.28 -44.00
N SER A 523 -41.22 8.13 -44.59
CA SER A 523 -40.84 7.70 -45.93
C SER A 523 -39.31 7.60 -46.15
N TYR A 524 -38.56 7.23 -45.11
CA TYR A 524 -37.12 7.01 -45.27
C TYR A 524 -36.83 5.87 -46.26
N PRO A 525 -35.75 5.97 -47.08
CA PRO A 525 -35.35 4.90 -47.99
C PRO A 525 -35.10 3.57 -47.27
N ASP A 526 -35.40 2.46 -47.93
CA ASP A 526 -35.05 1.15 -47.40
C ASP A 526 -33.53 0.99 -47.24
N HIS A 527 -33.13 0.44 -46.11
CA HIS A 527 -31.72 0.23 -45.76
C HIS A 527 -31.58 -1.03 -44.89
N PRO A 528 -30.53 -1.86 -45.06
CA PRO A 528 -30.30 -3.06 -44.26
C PRO A 528 -30.24 -2.78 -42.75
N ASP A 529 -29.67 -1.65 -42.36
CA ASP A 529 -29.50 -1.28 -40.94
C ASP A 529 -30.73 -0.62 -40.29
N ARG A 530 -31.80 -0.38 -41.05
CA ARG A 530 -33.01 0.31 -40.56
C ARG A 530 -33.75 -0.57 -39.55
N PHE A 531 -34.23 -0.02 -38.44
CA PHE A 531 -35.17 -0.76 -37.59
C PHE A 531 -36.57 -0.80 -38.23
N ASP A 532 -37.18 -1.99 -38.32
CA ASP A 532 -38.50 -2.19 -38.95
C ASP A 532 -39.68 -2.28 -37.96
N SER A 533 -39.42 -2.72 -36.73
CA SER A 533 -40.47 -3.11 -35.75
C SER A 533 -40.32 -2.37 -34.42
N ARG A 534 -39.09 -2.11 -33.97
CA ARG A 534 -38.81 -1.44 -32.69
C ARG A 534 -38.57 0.05 -32.92
N PRO A 535 -39.22 0.95 -32.16
CA PRO A 535 -39.05 2.38 -32.29
C PRO A 535 -37.71 2.82 -31.69
N GLN A 536 -36.65 2.79 -32.50
CA GLN A 536 -35.27 3.09 -32.08
C GLN A 536 -34.49 3.79 -33.20
N VAL A 537 -33.34 4.36 -32.86
CA VAL A 537 -32.36 4.96 -33.77
C VAL A 537 -30.98 4.83 -33.14
N LEU A 538 -29.93 4.66 -33.93
CA LEU A 538 -28.56 4.69 -33.41
C LEU A 538 -27.84 5.95 -33.84
N GLY A 539 -26.76 6.28 -33.12
CA GLY A 539 -25.76 7.24 -33.56
C GLY A 539 -24.95 6.73 -34.74
N ARG A 540 -24.37 7.68 -35.48
CA ARG A 540 -23.51 7.44 -36.63
C ARG A 540 -22.07 7.16 -36.22
N GLU A 541 -21.57 7.89 -35.22
CA GLU A 541 -20.19 7.82 -34.76
C GLU A 541 -19.96 6.61 -33.84
N ALA A 542 -18.89 5.86 -34.11
CA ALA A 542 -18.44 4.80 -33.21
C ALA A 542 -17.78 5.40 -31.97
N LEU A 543 -18.17 4.90 -30.80
CA LEU A 543 -17.63 5.31 -29.51
C LEU A 543 -16.29 4.61 -29.29
N THR A 544 -15.21 5.39 -29.29
CA THR A 544 -13.85 4.91 -29.03
C THR A 544 -13.31 5.51 -27.72
N GLY A 545 -12.45 4.76 -27.02
CA GLY A 545 -11.82 5.22 -25.78
C GLY A 545 -12.81 5.65 -24.68
N ARG A 546 -12.69 6.89 -24.20
CA ARG A 546 -13.57 7.50 -23.18
C ARG A 546 -14.47 8.56 -23.83
N CYS A 547 -15.78 8.39 -23.68
CA CYS A 547 -16.79 9.24 -24.28
C CYS A 547 -17.84 9.66 -23.26
N TYR A 548 -18.23 10.94 -23.29
CA TYR A 548 -19.33 11.48 -22.50
C TYR A 548 -20.31 12.25 -23.39
N TRP A 549 -21.60 12.00 -23.25
CA TRP A 549 -22.64 12.77 -23.91
C TRP A 549 -23.87 12.90 -23.01
N GLU A 550 -24.68 13.92 -23.25
CA GLU A 550 -25.92 14.16 -22.53
C GLU A 550 -27.11 14.03 -23.47
N VAL A 551 -28.18 13.39 -23.00
CA VAL A 551 -29.45 13.24 -23.72
C VAL A 551 -30.52 13.98 -22.95
N GLU A 552 -31.13 14.98 -23.58
CA GLU A 552 -32.35 15.60 -23.08
C GLU A 552 -33.56 14.79 -23.54
N ARG A 553 -34.38 14.32 -22.59
CA ARG A 553 -35.56 13.49 -22.87
C ARG A 553 -36.87 14.19 -22.54
N ARG A 554 -37.93 13.82 -23.25
CA ARG A 554 -39.31 14.15 -22.91
C ARG A 554 -40.15 12.87 -22.92
N GLY A 555 -40.80 12.57 -21.80
CA GLY A 555 -41.55 11.33 -21.61
C GLY A 555 -40.66 10.10 -21.42
N VAL A 556 -41.14 8.95 -21.92
CA VAL A 556 -40.49 7.64 -21.77
C VAL A 556 -39.49 7.40 -22.90
N VAL A 557 -38.20 7.28 -22.54
CA VAL A 557 -37.10 7.10 -23.49
C VAL A 557 -36.13 6.05 -22.95
N SER A 558 -35.65 5.15 -23.80
CA SER A 558 -34.50 4.29 -23.48
C SER A 558 -33.24 4.90 -24.09
N ILE A 559 -32.15 4.94 -23.33
CA ILE A 559 -30.86 5.47 -23.76
C ILE A 559 -29.83 4.36 -23.57
N GLY A 560 -29.01 4.05 -24.57
CA GLY A 560 -28.10 2.93 -24.48
C GLY A 560 -26.92 3.00 -25.42
N VAL A 561 -26.19 1.90 -25.44
CA VAL A 561 -25.16 1.61 -26.44
C VAL A 561 -25.34 0.19 -26.94
N THR A 562 -24.95 -0.05 -28.18
CA THR A 562 -25.05 -1.36 -28.82
C THR A 562 -23.88 -1.59 -29.75
N TYR A 563 -23.50 -2.85 -29.91
CA TYR A 563 -22.67 -3.21 -31.05
C TYR A 563 -23.45 -3.02 -32.36
N ARG A 564 -22.73 -2.69 -33.44
CA ARG A 564 -23.30 -2.54 -34.79
C ARG A 564 -24.16 -3.74 -35.21
N GLY A 565 -23.74 -4.95 -34.85
CA GLY A 565 -24.37 -6.24 -35.19
C GLY A 565 -25.63 -6.63 -34.40
N ILE A 566 -26.35 -5.67 -33.81
CA ILE A 566 -27.69 -5.89 -33.23
C ILE A 566 -28.72 -6.23 -34.31
N THR A 567 -29.68 -7.10 -33.99
CA THR A 567 -30.77 -7.48 -34.88
C THR A 567 -31.64 -6.27 -35.19
N ARG A 568 -31.85 -5.95 -36.47
CA ARG A 568 -32.64 -4.77 -36.91
C ARG A 568 -34.08 -5.11 -37.32
N ARG A 569 -34.38 -6.40 -37.46
CA ARG A 569 -35.63 -6.92 -38.01
C ARG A 569 -36.43 -7.69 -36.97
N GLY A 570 -37.76 -7.59 -37.05
CA GLY A 570 -38.70 -8.36 -36.23
C GLY A 570 -38.96 -7.78 -34.84
N GLY A 571 -40.08 -8.20 -34.24
CA GLY A 571 -40.60 -7.66 -32.97
C GLY A 571 -40.08 -8.34 -31.70
N GLY A 572 -39.12 -9.27 -31.81
CA GLY A 572 -38.54 -9.99 -30.66
C GLY A 572 -37.79 -9.10 -29.68
N GLY A 573 -37.33 -9.67 -28.56
CA GLY A 573 -36.46 -8.98 -27.60
C GLY A 573 -35.10 -8.64 -28.22
N ASP A 574 -34.60 -9.51 -29.10
CA ASP A 574 -33.29 -9.41 -29.73
C ASP A 574 -33.06 -8.14 -30.55
N SER A 575 -34.13 -7.49 -31.04
CA SER A 575 -34.04 -6.24 -31.80
C SER A 575 -34.12 -4.98 -30.95
N GLY A 576 -34.41 -5.10 -29.65
CA GLY A 576 -34.49 -3.98 -28.71
C GLY A 576 -33.17 -3.73 -27.97
N LEU A 577 -32.84 -2.46 -27.73
CA LEU A 577 -31.71 -2.04 -26.89
C LEU A 577 -31.93 -2.51 -25.45
N GLY A 578 -30.97 -3.28 -24.92
CA GLY A 578 -31.03 -3.94 -23.61
C GLY A 578 -31.79 -5.27 -23.60
N GLY A 579 -32.44 -5.62 -24.72
CA GLY A 579 -33.19 -6.88 -24.90
C GLY A 579 -32.32 -8.07 -25.33
N ASN A 580 -31.01 -7.89 -25.45
CA ASN A 580 -30.03 -8.87 -25.90
C ASN A 580 -28.68 -8.66 -25.21
N ASN A 581 -27.75 -9.59 -25.41
CA ASN A 581 -26.38 -9.53 -24.88
C ASN A 581 -25.41 -8.65 -25.71
N LYS A 582 -25.92 -7.88 -26.69
CA LYS A 582 -25.14 -6.97 -27.55
C LYS A 582 -25.39 -5.49 -27.24
N SER A 583 -26.29 -5.19 -26.32
CA SER A 583 -26.72 -3.83 -26.03
C SER A 583 -27.06 -3.65 -24.55
N TRP A 584 -26.81 -2.44 -24.07
CA TRP A 584 -27.06 -2.02 -22.68
C TRP A 584 -27.91 -0.76 -22.74
N SER A 585 -28.99 -0.71 -21.99
CA SER A 585 -29.87 0.46 -22.00
C SER A 585 -30.38 0.83 -20.63
N LEU A 586 -30.59 2.14 -20.43
CA LEU A 586 -31.29 2.71 -19.31
C LEU A 586 -32.67 3.16 -19.80
N HIS A 587 -33.70 2.45 -19.34
CA HIS A 587 -35.07 2.86 -19.56
C HIS A 587 -35.44 3.98 -18.59
N CYS A 588 -35.79 5.15 -19.13
CA CYS A 588 -36.10 6.35 -18.37
C CYS A 588 -37.58 6.68 -18.47
N SER A 589 -38.28 6.70 -17.33
CA SER A 589 -39.65 7.20 -17.20
C SER A 589 -39.70 8.31 -16.14
N ASP A 590 -40.82 9.03 -16.05
CA ASP A 590 -40.94 10.20 -15.15
C ASP A 590 -40.86 9.84 -13.65
N GLY A 591 -41.02 8.56 -13.31
CA GLY A 591 -40.95 8.08 -11.93
C GLY A 591 -40.11 6.82 -11.72
N ARG A 592 -39.27 6.38 -12.67
CA ARG A 592 -38.44 5.18 -12.50
C ARG A 592 -37.34 5.11 -13.55
N TYR A 593 -36.19 4.58 -13.12
CA TYR A 593 -35.16 4.07 -14.02
C TYR A 593 -35.12 2.54 -13.92
N THR A 594 -34.99 1.88 -15.07
CA THR A 594 -34.74 0.44 -15.13
C THR A 594 -33.55 0.20 -16.05
N ALA A 595 -32.50 -0.46 -15.55
CA ALA A 595 -31.35 -0.86 -16.34
C ALA A 595 -31.65 -2.19 -17.04
N TRP A 596 -31.44 -2.26 -18.36
CA TRP A 596 -31.71 -3.43 -19.18
C TRP A 596 -30.43 -3.97 -19.81
N TYR A 597 -30.21 -5.27 -19.64
CA TYR A 597 -29.18 -6.05 -20.33
C TYR A 597 -29.66 -7.50 -20.49
N ASP A 598 -29.44 -8.08 -21.68
CA ASP A 598 -29.78 -9.47 -21.97
C ASP A 598 -31.23 -9.84 -21.64
N GLY A 599 -32.15 -8.90 -21.91
CA GLY A 599 -33.59 -9.08 -21.65
C GLY A 599 -33.98 -9.03 -20.17
N ARG A 600 -33.04 -8.74 -19.26
CA ARG A 600 -33.30 -8.59 -17.83
C ARG A 600 -33.31 -7.11 -17.44
N GLY A 601 -34.41 -6.68 -16.83
CA GLY A 601 -34.57 -5.36 -16.25
C GLY A 601 -34.26 -5.37 -14.75
N THR A 602 -33.39 -4.46 -14.31
CA THR A 602 -33.11 -4.19 -12.90
C THR A 602 -33.67 -2.83 -12.53
N ASP A 603 -34.56 -2.81 -11.56
CA ASP A 603 -35.15 -1.57 -11.07
C ASP A 603 -34.21 -0.79 -10.18
N LEU A 604 -34.16 0.51 -10.42
CA LEU A 604 -33.26 1.41 -9.73
C LEU A 604 -34.06 2.35 -8.83
N PRO A 605 -33.47 2.75 -7.69
CA PRO A 605 -34.14 3.60 -6.71
C PRO A 605 -34.60 4.93 -7.30
N LEU A 606 -35.72 5.43 -6.74
CA LEU A 606 -36.35 6.68 -7.12
C LEU A 606 -35.41 7.87 -6.89
N PRO A 607 -35.15 8.67 -7.92
CA PRO A 607 -34.29 9.84 -7.80
C PRO A 607 -35.14 11.11 -7.51
N PRO A 608 -34.65 12.08 -6.72
CA PRO A 608 -35.41 13.29 -6.35
C PRO A 608 -35.80 14.14 -7.57
N ALA A 609 -37.01 14.72 -7.58
CA ALA A 609 -37.59 15.41 -8.74
C ALA A 609 -36.70 16.53 -9.32
N GLY A 610 -36.70 16.71 -10.66
CA GLY A 610 -36.25 17.99 -11.25
C GLY A 610 -35.38 18.00 -12.51
N SER A 611 -35.04 16.87 -13.17
CA SER A 611 -34.27 16.92 -14.43
C SER A 611 -34.70 15.91 -15.50
N SER A 612 -34.79 16.41 -16.74
CA SER A 612 -35.00 15.68 -17.99
C SER A 612 -33.71 15.26 -18.70
N ARG A 613 -32.53 15.61 -18.17
CA ARG A 613 -31.23 15.30 -18.80
C ARG A 613 -30.57 14.08 -18.18
N VAL A 614 -30.05 13.20 -19.04
CA VAL A 614 -29.28 12.01 -18.66
C VAL A 614 -27.90 12.08 -19.31
N GLY A 615 -26.86 12.07 -18.51
CA GLY A 615 -25.48 11.95 -18.96
C GLY A 615 -25.07 10.49 -19.08
N VAL A 616 -24.37 10.14 -20.15
CA VAL A 616 -23.84 8.80 -20.40
C VAL A 616 -22.33 8.90 -20.51
N TYR A 617 -21.61 8.06 -19.77
CA TYR A 617 -20.16 7.98 -19.78
C TYR A 617 -19.72 6.56 -20.10
N LEU A 618 -19.00 6.40 -21.20
CA LEU A 618 -18.32 5.17 -21.58
C LEU A 618 -16.85 5.29 -21.23
N ASP A 619 -16.34 4.39 -20.40
CA ASP A 619 -14.90 4.15 -20.21
C ASP A 619 -14.59 2.76 -20.78
N ARG A 620 -14.33 2.70 -22.08
CA ARG A 620 -14.08 1.45 -22.79
C ARG A 620 -12.84 0.72 -22.26
N PRO A 621 -11.69 1.39 -22.00
CA PRO A 621 -10.53 0.76 -21.37
C PRO A 621 -10.82 0.14 -20.00
N ALA A 622 -11.61 0.82 -19.15
CA ALA A 622 -12.01 0.29 -17.85
C ALA A 622 -13.18 -0.71 -17.92
N GLY A 623 -13.78 -0.89 -19.10
CA GLY A 623 -14.92 -1.77 -19.29
C GLY A 623 -16.19 -1.32 -18.57
N SER A 624 -16.45 -0.01 -18.49
CA SER A 624 -17.63 0.54 -17.81
C SER A 624 -18.49 1.44 -18.68
N LEU A 625 -19.81 1.35 -18.52
CA LEU A 625 -20.81 2.26 -19.08
C LEU A 625 -21.70 2.78 -17.96
N SER A 626 -21.57 4.06 -17.63
CA SER A 626 -22.24 4.69 -16.50
C SER A 626 -23.27 5.73 -16.95
N PHE A 627 -24.40 5.75 -16.26
CA PHE A 627 -25.47 6.71 -16.48
C PHE A 627 -25.60 7.64 -15.29
N TYR A 628 -25.84 8.92 -15.56
CA TYR A 628 -25.96 9.98 -14.58
C TYR A 628 -27.20 10.82 -14.86
N ARG A 629 -27.85 11.30 -13.81
CA ARG A 629 -28.79 12.41 -13.91
C ARG A 629 -28.02 13.71 -13.90
N VAL A 630 -28.36 14.61 -14.81
CA VAL A 630 -27.74 15.94 -14.91
C VAL A 630 -28.69 16.99 -14.36
N SER A 631 -28.47 17.46 -13.14
CA SER A 631 -29.31 18.52 -12.54
C SER A 631 -28.70 19.90 -12.80
N PRO A 632 -29.49 20.91 -13.18
CA PRO A 632 -29.00 22.28 -13.33
C PRO A 632 -28.35 22.76 -12.02
N GLY A 633 -27.17 23.38 -12.13
CA GLY A 633 -26.55 24.05 -10.99
C GLY A 633 -27.36 25.28 -10.58
N GLY A 634 -27.56 25.49 -9.28
CA GLY A 634 -28.17 26.72 -8.76
C GLY A 634 -27.20 27.89 -8.81
N GLY A 635 -27.69 29.10 -9.15
CA GLY A 635 -26.92 30.34 -8.95
C GLY A 635 -25.59 30.47 -9.71
N GLY A 636 -25.43 29.82 -10.87
CA GLY A 636 -24.22 29.87 -11.68
C GLY A 636 -23.20 28.75 -11.42
N SER A 637 -23.53 27.74 -10.60
CA SER A 637 -22.70 26.55 -10.44
C SER A 637 -22.77 25.61 -11.65
N SER A 638 -21.77 24.75 -11.83
CA SER A 638 -21.80 23.67 -12.81
C SER A 638 -22.95 22.69 -12.54
N ASP A 639 -23.41 22.00 -13.59
CA ASP A 639 -24.39 20.92 -13.47
C ASP A 639 -23.90 19.85 -12.49
N THR A 640 -24.81 19.35 -11.65
CA THR A 640 -24.52 18.24 -10.71
C THR A 640 -24.84 16.91 -11.39
N LEU A 641 -23.88 15.98 -11.35
CA LEU A 641 -24.04 14.62 -11.86
C LEU A 641 -24.36 13.66 -10.72
N THR A 642 -25.56 13.10 -10.71
CA THR A 642 -25.96 12.05 -9.76
C THR A 642 -25.90 10.70 -10.46
N HIS A 643 -25.07 9.78 -9.97
CA HIS A 643 -24.96 8.43 -10.53
C HIS A 643 -26.31 7.70 -10.48
N ILE A 644 -26.65 7.01 -11.58
CA ILE A 644 -27.87 6.19 -11.71
C ILE A 644 -27.49 4.71 -11.71
N HIS A 645 -26.61 4.30 -12.62
CA HIS A 645 -26.24 2.90 -12.82
C HIS A 645 -24.94 2.76 -13.62
N THR A 646 -24.21 1.67 -13.41
CA THR A 646 -23.03 1.31 -14.23
C THR A 646 -23.13 -0.15 -14.68
N PHE A 647 -23.01 -0.36 -15.98
CA PHE A 647 -22.76 -1.69 -16.55
C PHE A 647 -21.26 -1.94 -16.65
N TRP A 648 -20.87 -3.19 -16.41
CA TRP A 648 -19.50 -3.66 -16.59
C TRP A 648 -19.45 -4.66 -17.75
N SER A 649 -18.62 -4.37 -18.76
CA SER A 649 -18.41 -5.22 -19.92
C SER A 649 -17.06 -4.93 -20.58
N SER A 650 -16.46 -5.92 -21.21
CA SER A 650 -15.18 -5.78 -21.92
C SER A 650 -15.27 -5.02 -23.25
N PHE A 651 -16.48 -4.73 -23.75
CA PHE A 651 -16.72 -3.94 -24.98
C PHE A 651 -15.83 -4.36 -26.17
N THR A 652 -15.73 -5.67 -26.42
CA THR A 652 -14.71 -6.30 -27.28
C THR A 652 -14.83 -6.01 -28.76
N GLN A 653 -16.01 -5.63 -29.25
CA GLN A 653 -16.20 -5.30 -30.68
C GLN A 653 -15.84 -3.84 -30.94
N GLU A 654 -15.26 -3.57 -32.11
CA GLU A 654 -14.75 -2.25 -32.49
C GLU A 654 -15.85 -1.20 -32.67
N ASP A 655 -17.01 -1.60 -33.18
CA ASP A 655 -18.12 -0.68 -33.49
C ASP A 655 -19.20 -0.67 -32.39
N LEU A 656 -18.92 0.05 -31.30
CA LEU A 656 -19.92 0.38 -30.29
C LEU A 656 -20.60 1.70 -30.65
N LEU A 657 -21.92 1.71 -30.79
CA LEU A 657 -22.72 2.86 -31.20
C LEU A 657 -23.65 3.30 -30.06
N PRO A 658 -23.88 4.62 -29.86
CA PRO A 658 -24.92 5.10 -28.97
C PRO A 658 -26.30 4.85 -29.61
N GLY A 659 -27.35 4.74 -28.81
CA GLY A 659 -28.71 4.49 -29.30
C GLY A 659 -29.83 4.82 -28.33
#